data_AF-A0A8H5XFJ1-F1
#
_entry.id   AF-A0A8H5XFJ1-F1
#
_cell.length_a   1.000
_cell.length_b   1.000
_cell.length_c   1.000
_cell.angle_alpha   90.00
_cell.angle_beta   90.00
_cell.angle_gamma   90.00
#
_symmetry.space_group_name_H-M   'P 1'
#
loop_
_entity.id
_entity.type
_entity.pdbx_description
1 polymer ?
#
loop_
_entity_poly.entity_id
_entity_poly.type
_entity_poly.pdbx_seq_one_letter_code
_entity_poly.pdbx_strand_id
1 'polypeptide(L)'
;MAPIHPEAGAGQFYDMSPPKRLGRGRHAIVFECRDPSGRLYAMKLFKQDSRDRIRRELEIFRYLGNGPNIIKFIDAVQGEEGSDIGIVLEYVDNTDFRTLYPRFNDMDIRYYTRELLRALAFAHSQGIMHRDVRPHNVVIDHENRKLRLIGWSSADFYRPDEDLDTCVGLWKPPELLLSYERYDFSIDMWCFGAMLAAMVFRKEPFFHGSSLLDQLRHIAEVLGTDKLYRFINEYDLELNDEELEALGQHHEQAWTDFINADNERLVSDEALSLIDQLLRFDPKASNILRPSGGVYSHAEWSERVRMLAPGRELQRHRSHKNRGRAFLVATVLIFLIFNCRNLDINNASNPSHLLASSQRISRLHYLVPANVANRQVCAVVTSALANRYSIPTILGYRGESFLDAQKAHIAKLRAIRDYLHNAGAASDDLVIIVDGFDVLAQLPAEVMIHRYFTLVAEADQRLADQRGITVKELHRTGVRQTLLWGTDKACWPESETDPRCWLVPFSAQPRLTWGLKTDTGDLQYSDSRFLNSGTVIGPMGDLRKFIDAALSLIEDAWDQNFLFRDSDQFYIATLYARQEYQRMRDLNGGDFPKNIDGRDVPRPKGGKDDVTEYHVAVDFDYAFTQTECHNYRFIHKLQYDNFDMTATIKHDALEEGSEFRQYKIQMPALIYQALHRVYDSLPAEDRSAMSGHNWIRSLRLGTNIGTRMIFAFYHNTCDKAGFLDTYHGAWFYPLIRPLLRAAVREIQHQHPISPEPIDGRLWVAARQYPKGDLDEYGGVFTDAAGEEFIPLQEFCSENIESAIGKVTNYPLTRL
;
A
#
# COMPACT_ATOMS: atom_id res chain seq x y z
N MET A 1 -2.31 41.11 -17.25
CA MET A 1 -2.26 42.47 -16.67
C MET A 1 -3.04 42.47 -15.36
N ALA A 2 -2.79 43.46 -14.49
CA ALA A 2 -3.20 43.57 -13.07
C ALA A 2 -2.35 42.73 -12.09
N PRO A 3 -1.75 43.35 -11.05
CA PRO A 3 -0.96 42.65 -10.02
C PRO A 3 -1.83 42.14 -8.88
N ILE A 4 -1.40 41.05 -8.23
CA ILE A 4 -1.89 40.68 -6.90
C ILE A 4 -1.02 41.42 -5.88
N HIS A 5 -1.42 42.63 -5.52
CA HIS A 5 -1.05 43.27 -4.26
C HIS A 5 -2.32 43.48 -3.44
N PRO A 6 -2.47 42.83 -2.28
CA PRO A 6 -2.98 43.50 -1.10
C PRO A 6 -2.00 44.64 -0.73
N GLU A 7 -2.53 45.73 -0.21
CA GLU A 7 -1.77 46.96 0.03
C GLU A 7 -0.71 46.79 1.13
N ALA A 8 0.39 47.54 1.02
CA ALA A 8 1.37 47.66 2.09
C ALA A 8 0.73 48.32 3.31
N GLY A 9 0.75 47.66 4.48
CA GLY A 9 0.09 48.23 5.67
C GLY A 9 0.28 47.53 7.02
N ALA A 10 0.59 46.23 7.07
CA ALA A 10 0.98 45.56 8.30
C ALA A 10 1.76 44.27 7.99
N GLY A 11 3.04 44.22 8.34
CA GLY A 11 3.79 42.96 8.42
C GLY A 11 3.35 42.21 9.67
N GLN A 12 2.20 41.52 9.61
CA GLN A 12 1.70 40.74 10.74
C GLN A 12 2.50 39.43 10.79
N PHE A 13 3.62 39.46 11.51
CA PHE A 13 4.43 38.27 11.76
C PHE A 13 3.61 37.26 12.59
N TYR A 14 3.36 36.09 12.03
CA TYR A 14 2.71 34.99 12.72
C TYR A 14 3.77 34.03 13.24
N ASP A 15 3.98 34.00 14.56
CA ASP A 15 4.94 33.09 15.18
C ASP A 15 4.38 31.65 15.19
N MET A 16 5.18 30.71 14.71
CA MET A 16 4.90 29.27 14.72
C MET A 16 5.81 28.53 15.73
N SER A 17 6.51 29.22 16.62
CA SER A 17 7.55 28.64 17.48
C SER A 17 6.99 28.22 18.86
N PRO A 18 7.16 26.95 19.30
CA PRO A 18 7.63 25.79 18.55
C PRO A 18 6.56 25.22 17.60
N PRO A 19 6.94 24.60 16.47
CA PRO A 19 6.02 24.20 15.40
C PRO A 19 5.07 23.08 15.83
N LYS A 20 3.85 23.46 16.23
CA LYS A 20 2.76 22.54 16.56
C LYS A 20 1.88 22.30 15.33
N ARG A 21 2.06 21.14 14.69
CA ARG A 21 1.26 20.71 13.53
C ARG A 21 -0.18 20.38 13.96
N LEU A 22 -1.16 21.03 13.35
CA LEU A 22 -2.59 20.78 13.52
C LEU A 22 -3.14 19.77 12.51
N GLY A 23 -2.52 19.66 11.33
CA GLY A 23 -2.94 18.71 10.29
C GLY A 23 -1.99 18.64 9.10
N ARG A 24 -2.19 17.64 8.23
CA ARG A 24 -1.41 17.44 7.01
C ARG A 24 -2.32 16.92 5.89
N GLY A 25 -2.38 17.65 4.78
CA GLY A 25 -3.12 17.26 3.58
C GLY A 25 -2.19 16.93 2.39
N ARG A 26 -2.80 16.58 1.26
CA ARG A 26 -2.09 16.26 0.00
C ARG A 26 -1.20 17.42 -0.46
N HIS A 27 -1.70 18.66 -0.42
CA HIS A 27 -1.06 19.85 -0.98
C HIS A 27 -0.55 20.87 0.05
N ALA A 28 -0.84 20.69 1.35
CA ALA A 28 -0.52 21.66 2.39
C ALA A 28 -0.32 21.01 3.78
N ILE A 29 0.37 21.70 4.68
CA ILE A 29 0.53 21.34 6.10
C ILE A 29 -0.07 22.49 6.93
N VAL A 30 -0.79 22.16 8.00
CA VAL A 30 -1.43 23.16 8.88
C VAL A 30 -0.73 23.18 10.24
N PHE A 31 -0.33 24.36 10.69
CA PHE A 31 0.33 24.62 11.97
C PHE A 31 -0.49 25.57 12.86
N GLU A 32 -0.33 25.46 14.17
CA GLU A 32 -0.72 26.52 15.11
C GLU A 32 0.22 27.71 14.90
N CYS A 33 -0.33 28.91 14.82
CA CYS A 33 0.46 30.14 14.83
C CYS A 33 -0.20 31.22 15.70
N ARG A 34 0.57 32.24 16.07
CA ARG A 34 0.12 33.37 16.90
C ARG A 34 0.46 34.69 16.26
N ASP A 35 -0.48 35.63 16.26
CA ASP A 35 -0.16 37.02 15.92
C ASP A 35 0.66 37.70 17.04
N PRO A 36 1.20 38.92 16.84
CA PRO A 36 1.98 39.63 17.86
C PRO A 36 1.22 39.98 19.14
N SER A 37 -0.10 39.81 19.20
CA SER A 37 -0.90 39.93 20.43
C SER A 37 -1.01 38.61 21.21
N GLY A 38 -0.44 37.52 20.69
CA GLY A 38 -0.49 36.17 21.25
C GLY A 38 -1.75 35.38 20.87
N ARG A 39 -2.64 35.94 20.03
CA ARG A 39 -3.91 35.33 19.62
C ARG A 39 -3.66 34.19 18.64
N LEU A 40 -4.43 33.11 18.81
CA LEU A 40 -4.28 31.85 18.08
C LEU A 40 -4.96 31.83 16.70
N TYR A 41 -4.25 31.24 15.73
CA TYR A 41 -4.70 30.99 14.36
C TYR A 41 -4.17 29.63 13.86
N ALA A 42 -4.63 29.22 12.68
CA ALA A 42 -4.13 28.05 11.97
C ALA A 42 -3.50 28.48 10.62
N MET A 43 -2.19 28.28 10.45
CA MET A 43 -1.48 28.57 9.21
C MET A 43 -1.40 27.33 8.32
N LYS A 44 -2.06 27.39 7.16
CA LYS A 44 -1.99 26.40 6.07
C LYS A 44 -0.87 26.78 5.12
N LEU A 45 0.30 26.16 5.27
CA LEU A 45 1.44 26.29 4.37
C LEU A 45 1.30 25.35 3.18
N PHE A 46 1.38 25.86 1.96
CA PHE A 46 1.26 25.08 0.73
C PHE A 46 2.61 24.55 0.26
N LYS A 47 2.60 23.39 -0.39
CA LYS A 47 3.77 22.88 -1.11
C LYS A 47 3.98 23.68 -2.41
N GLN A 48 5.20 23.63 -2.94
CA GLN A 48 5.53 24.17 -4.26
C GLN A 48 4.56 23.65 -5.35
N ASP A 49 4.43 24.40 -6.44
CA ASP A 49 3.49 24.21 -7.56
C ASP A 49 1.98 24.31 -7.26
N SER A 50 1.59 24.80 -6.08
CA SER A 50 0.17 24.95 -5.71
C SER A 50 -0.51 26.27 -6.15
N ARG A 51 0.13 27.12 -6.99
CA ARG A 51 -0.31 28.52 -7.22
C ARG A 51 -1.75 28.68 -7.68
N ASP A 52 -2.22 27.89 -8.64
CA ASP A 52 -3.60 28.00 -9.12
C ASP A 52 -4.64 27.43 -8.15
N ARG A 53 -4.24 26.41 -7.36
CA ARG A 53 -5.07 25.89 -6.25
C ARG A 53 -5.22 26.92 -5.14
N ILE A 54 -4.15 27.65 -4.80
CA ILE A 54 -4.16 28.76 -3.84
C ILE A 54 -5.08 29.89 -4.34
N ARG A 55 -4.95 30.28 -5.62
CA ARG A 55 -5.82 31.30 -6.24
C ARG A 55 -7.29 30.92 -6.15
N ARG A 56 -7.66 29.69 -6.53
CA ARG A 56 -9.04 29.19 -6.46
C ARG A 56 -9.56 29.14 -5.02
N GLU A 57 -8.77 28.66 -4.07
CA GLU A 57 -9.17 28.61 -2.65
C GLU A 57 -9.37 30.02 -2.06
N LEU A 58 -8.49 30.97 -2.38
CA LEU A 58 -8.66 32.39 -1.99
C LEU A 58 -9.90 33.01 -2.66
N GLU A 59 -10.17 32.70 -3.93
CA GLU A 59 -11.37 33.17 -4.62
C GLU A 59 -12.65 32.62 -3.98
N ILE A 60 -12.69 31.33 -3.66
CA ILE A 60 -13.80 30.68 -2.93
C ILE A 60 -14.02 31.35 -1.57
N PHE A 61 -12.96 31.64 -0.81
CA PHE A 61 -13.08 32.36 0.46
C PHE A 61 -13.67 33.78 0.31
N ARG A 62 -13.51 34.46 -0.83
CA ARG A 62 -14.13 35.78 -1.06
C ARG A 62 -15.65 35.73 -1.17
N TYR A 63 -16.20 34.65 -1.75
CA TYR A 63 -17.65 34.44 -1.84
C TYR A 63 -18.22 33.87 -0.54
N LEU A 64 -17.50 32.96 0.12
CA LEU A 64 -17.99 32.35 1.36
C LEU A 64 -17.87 33.28 2.58
N GLY A 65 -16.87 34.16 2.62
CA GLY A 65 -16.74 35.25 3.59
C GLY A 65 -16.94 34.83 5.05
N ASN A 66 -17.93 35.45 5.71
CA ASN A 66 -18.34 35.13 7.09
C ASN A 66 -19.58 34.21 7.14
N GLY A 67 -19.73 33.31 6.18
CA GLY A 67 -20.84 32.36 6.08
C GLY A 67 -21.02 31.51 7.35
N PRO A 68 -22.25 31.07 7.66
CA PRO A 68 -22.54 30.24 8.82
C PRO A 68 -21.70 28.96 8.79
N ASN A 69 -20.89 28.76 9.84
CA ASN A 69 -20.03 27.59 10.04
C ASN A 69 -19.00 27.32 8.92
N ILE A 70 -18.70 28.29 8.06
CA ILE A 70 -17.52 28.27 7.19
C ILE A 70 -16.30 28.68 8.01
N ILE A 71 -15.15 28.02 7.81
CA ILE A 71 -13.88 28.47 8.41
C ILE A 71 -13.51 29.86 7.90
N LYS A 72 -13.20 30.78 8.82
CA LYS A 72 -12.82 32.15 8.45
C LYS A 72 -11.39 32.21 7.93
N PHE A 73 -11.25 32.71 6.71
CA PHE A 73 -10.00 33.27 6.19
C PHE A 73 -9.64 34.53 6.99
N ILE A 74 -8.35 34.68 7.33
CA ILE A 74 -7.81 35.81 8.08
C ILE A 74 -6.82 36.59 7.23
N ASP A 75 -5.83 35.90 6.65
CA ASP A 75 -4.71 36.53 5.95
C ASP A 75 -4.03 35.56 4.95
N ALA A 76 -3.25 36.10 4.01
CA ALA A 76 -2.40 35.34 3.10
C ALA A 76 -0.96 35.84 3.20
N VAL A 77 -0.04 34.94 3.57
CA VAL A 77 1.35 35.23 3.88
C VAL A 77 2.30 34.62 2.85
N GLN A 78 3.47 35.21 2.69
CA GLN A 78 4.55 34.70 1.85
C GLN A 78 5.87 34.78 2.64
N GLY A 79 6.68 33.72 2.60
CA GLY A 79 7.98 33.67 3.29
C GLY A 79 9.01 34.63 2.70
N GLU A 80 10.06 34.94 3.45
CA GLU A 80 11.07 35.96 3.09
C GLU A 80 11.81 35.64 1.77
N GLU A 81 12.02 34.36 1.44
CA GLU A 81 12.61 33.92 0.16
C GLU A 81 11.59 33.82 -0.99
N GLY A 82 10.31 34.13 -0.74
CA GLY A 82 9.25 34.14 -1.75
C GLY A 82 8.76 32.76 -2.23
N SER A 83 9.38 31.67 -1.78
CA SER A 83 9.10 30.28 -2.14
C SER A 83 7.83 29.72 -1.48
N ASP A 84 7.66 29.96 -0.17
CA ASP A 84 6.57 29.42 0.63
C ASP A 84 5.38 30.40 0.69
N ILE A 85 4.19 29.91 0.35
CA ILE A 85 2.93 30.65 0.43
C ILE A 85 2.02 29.99 1.47
N GLY A 86 1.43 30.80 2.35
CA GLY A 86 0.55 30.36 3.42
C GLY A 86 -0.80 31.08 3.43
N ILE A 87 -1.84 30.40 3.92
CA ILE A 87 -3.13 31.01 4.28
C ILE A 87 -3.31 30.89 5.78
N VAL A 88 -3.66 31.99 6.45
CA VAL A 88 -4.00 32.03 7.87
C VAL A 88 -5.51 31.95 8.03
N LEU A 89 -5.97 31.04 8.89
CA LEU A 89 -7.38 30.76 9.19
C LEU A 89 -7.66 30.95 10.68
N GLU A 90 -8.93 31.11 11.06
CA GLU A 90 -9.31 31.10 12.49
C GLU A 90 -8.90 29.78 13.16
N TYR A 91 -8.36 29.84 14.39
CA TYR A 91 -8.19 28.64 15.20
C TYR A 91 -9.55 28.13 15.72
N VAL A 92 -9.69 26.82 15.78
CA VAL A 92 -10.83 26.11 16.38
C VAL A 92 -10.25 24.96 17.18
N ASP A 93 -10.64 24.83 18.45
CA ASP A 93 -10.08 23.80 19.32
C ASP A 93 -10.77 22.45 19.04
N ASN A 94 -10.21 21.71 18.10
CA ASN A 94 -10.84 20.52 17.54
C ASN A 94 -10.70 19.29 18.44
N THR A 95 -11.81 18.59 18.68
CA THR A 95 -11.74 17.19 19.13
C THR A 95 -11.80 16.25 17.92
N ASP A 96 -10.82 15.34 17.77
CA ASP A 96 -10.82 14.37 16.66
C ASP A 96 -12.13 13.55 16.61
N PHE A 97 -12.70 13.42 15.41
CA PHE A 97 -14.02 12.82 15.21
C PHE A 97 -14.09 11.36 15.68
N ARG A 98 -12.99 10.58 15.64
CA ARG A 98 -12.96 9.20 16.15
C ARG A 98 -13.11 9.15 17.67
N THR A 99 -12.71 10.22 18.36
CA THR A 99 -12.93 10.38 19.81
C THR A 99 -14.29 11.01 20.11
N LEU A 100 -14.72 11.96 19.28
CA LEU A 100 -15.91 12.77 19.53
C LEU A 100 -17.22 12.09 19.11
N TYR A 101 -17.31 11.56 17.89
CA TYR A 101 -18.56 11.00 17.34
C TYR A 101 -19.09 9.83 18.19
N PRO A 102 -18.27 8.89 18.70
CA PRO A 102 -18.74 7.84 19.62
C PRO A 102 -19.35 8.35 20.93
N ARG A 103 -19.04 9.59 21.34
CA ARG A 103 -19.59 10.23 22.56
C ARG A 103 -20.91 10.95 22.30
N PHE A 104 -21.21 11.33 21.06
CA PHE A 104 -22.48 11.99 20.73
C PHE A 104 -23.69 11.16 21.14
N ASN A 105 -24.68 11.83 21.72
CA ASN A 105 -26.06 11.36 21.80
C ASN A 105 -26.85 11.86 20.58
N ASP A 106 -28.11 11.43 20.47
CA ASP A 106 -29.04 11.84 19.41
C ASP A 106 -29.13 13.36 19.22
N MET A 107 -29.22 14.13 20.33
CA MET A 107 -29.30 15.59 20.27
C MET A 107 -28.01 16.24 19.75
N ASP A 108 -26.84 15.66 20.03
CA ASP A 108 -25.57 16.12 19.46
C ASP A 108 -25.47 15.81 17.97
N ILE A 109 -25.87 14.61 17.54
CA ILE A 109 -25.94 14.26 16.11
C ILE A 109 -26.87 15.25 15.39
N ARG A 110 -28.11 15.45 15.86
CA ARG A 110 -29.06 16.43 15.29
C ARG A 110 -28.51 17.85 15.27
N TYR A 111 -27.78 18.25 16.31
CA TYR A 111 -27.19 19.59 16.39
C TYR A 111 -26.08 19.79 15.35
N TYR A 112 -25.07 18.92 15.32
CA TYR A 112 -23.91 19.11 14.44
C TYR A 112 -24.23 18.83 12.97
N THR A 113 -25.13 17.89 12.69
CA THR A 113 -25.62 17.66 11.32
C THR A 113 -26.40 18.86 10.79
N ARG A 114 -27.25 19.50 11.61
CA ARG A 114 -27.90 20.78 11.25
C ARG A 114 -26.88 21.90 11.03
N GLU A 115 -25.88 22.04 11.90
CA GLU A 115 -24.87 23.10 11.75
C GLU A 115 -23.96 22.89 10.53
N LEU A 116 -23.69 21.64 10.14
CA LEU A 116 -23.02 21.29 8.89
C LEU A 116 -23.89 21.57 7.67
N LEU A 117 -25.19 21.20 7.70
CA LEU A 117 -26.14 21.53 6.65
C LEU A 117 -26.24 23.04 6.41
N ARG A 118 -26.16 23.87 7.45
CA ARG A 118 -26.15 25.34 7.31
C ARG A 118 -24.91 25.85 6.57
N ALA A 119 -23.75 25.20 6.70
CA ALA A 119 -22.55 25.53 5.94
C ALA A 119 -22.71 25.14 4.46
N LEU A 120 -23.16 23.90 4.19
CA LEU A 120 -23.37 23.40 2.82
C LEU A 120 -24.44 24.21 2.07
N ALA A 121 -25.61 24.38 2.67
CA ALA A 121 -26.70 25.19 2.13
C ALA A 121 -26.27 26.63 1.82
N PHE A 122 -25.40 27.22 2.64
CA PHE A 122 -24.85 28.54 2.36
C PHE A 122 -23.89 28.51 1.17
N ALA A 123 -22.91 27.60 1.14
CA ALA A 123 -21.95 27.48 0.03
C ALA A 123 -22.64 27.18 -1.31
N HIS A 124 -23.59 26.25 -1.31
CA HIS A 124 -24.42 25.91 -2.48
C HIS A 124 -25.25 27.12 -2.95
N SER A 125 -25.77 27.95 -2.03
CA SER A 125 -26.45 29.21 -2.40
C SER A 125 -25.53 30.29 -2.99
N GLN A 126 -24.21 30.14 -2.83
CA GLN A 126 -23.19 30.95 -3.53
C GLN A 126 -22.69 30.29 -4.83
N GLY A 127 -23.30 29.17 -5.25
CA GLY A 127 -22.87 28.41 -6.43
C GLY A 127 -21.58 27.61 -6.23
N ILE A 128 -21.18 27.31 -4.99
CA ILE A 128 -19.91 26.63 -4.67
C ILE A 128 -20.19 25.22 -4.13
N MET A 129 -19.60 24.21 -4.76
CA MET A 129 -19.58 22.81 -4.29
C MET A 129 -18.33 22.56 -3.46
N HIS A 130 -18.44 21.86 -2.33
CA HIS A 130 -17.31 21.58 -1.44
C HIS A 130 -16.40 20.46 -1.96
N ARG A 131 -16.96 19.42 -2.61
CA ARG A 131 -16.25 18.30 -3.30
C ARG A 131 -15.40 17.38 -2.42
N ASP A 132 -15.23 17.67 -1.12
CA ASP A 132 -14.53 16.80 -0.15
C ASP A 132 -15.21 16.85 1.25
N VAL A 133 -16.54 16.75 1.33
CA VAL A 133 -17.25 16.68 2.61
C VAL A 133 -16.94 15.35 3.30
N ARG A 134 -16.37 15.39 4.50
CA ARG A 134 -15.96 14.20 5.28
C ARG A 134 -15.70 14.56 6.74
N PRO A 135 -15.65 13.61 7.68
CA PRO A 135 -15.42 13.89 9.10
C PRO A 135 -14.13 14.67 9.40
N HIS A 136 -13.08 14.44 8.59
CA HIS A 136 -11.78 15.10 8.73
C HIS A 136 -11.83 16.61 8.39
N ASN A 137 -12.83 17.03 7.63
CA ASN A 137 -13.03 18.42 7.20
C ASN A 137 -14.12 19.12 8.04
N VAL A 138 -14.68 18.45 9.05
CA VAL A 138 -15.70 19.00 9.97
C VAL A 138 -15.09 19.16 11.35
N VAL A 139 -14.61 20.36 11.62
CA VAL A 139 -13.88 20.73 12.85
C VAL A 139 -14.89 21.12 13.93
N ILE A 140 -14.81 20.47 15.10
CA ILE A 140 -15.78 20.66 16.18
C ILE A 140 -15.06 20.95 17.51
N ASP A 141 -15.35 22.13 18.04
CA ASP A 141 -15.19 22.50 19.43
C ASP A 141 -16.50 22.12 20.14
N HIS A 142 -16.45 21.03 20.91
CA HIS A 142 -17.65 20.47 21.53
C HIS A 142 -18.11 21.26 22.76
N GLU A 143 -17.15 21.80 23.53
CA GLU A 143 -17.41 22.58 24.75
C GLU A 143 -18.20 23.86 24.43
N ASN A 144 -17.79 24.60 23.39
CA ASN A 144 -18.47 25.81 22.94
C ASN A 144 -19.57 25.56 21.89
N ARG A 145 -19.88 24.29 21.59
CA ARG A 145 -20.81 23.84 20.53
C ARG A 145 -20.58 24.51 19.16
N LYS A 146 -19.31 24.76 18.79
CA LYS A 146 -18.90 25.44 17.56
C LYS A 146 -18.47 24.41 16.50
N LEU A 147 -19.03 24.50 15.30
CA LEU A 147 -18.65 23.70 14.13
C LEU A 147 -18.04 24.60 13.04
N ARG A 148 -17.02 24.11 12.33
CA ARG A 148 -16.46 24.71 11.12
C ARG A 148 -16.20 23.69 10.03
N LEU A 149 -16.67 23.98 8.82
CA LEU A 149 -16.29 23.28 7.60
C LEU A 149 -14.99 23.89 7.05
N ILE A 150 -13.94 23.07 7.01
CA ILE A 150 -12.64 23.34 6.37
C ILE A 150 -12.52 22.51 5.07
N GLY A 151 -11.44 22.66 4.31
CA GLY A 151 -11.15 21.76 3.18
C GLY A 151 -11.35 22.35 1.77
N TRP A 152 -11.69 23.64 1.69
CA TRP A 152 -12.05 24.39 0.47
C TRP A 152 -11.02 24.40 -0.69
N SER A 153 -9.84 23.80 -0.55
CA SER A 153 -8.90 23.58 -1.66
C SER A 153 -9.44 22.69 -2.80
N SER A 154 -10.37 21.77 -2.48
CA SER A 154 -10.99 20.86 -3.46
C SER A 154 -12.28 21.44 -4.06
N ALA A 155 -12.85 22.47 -3.43
CA ALA A 155 -14.10 23.09 -3.80
C ALA A 155 -14.01 23.79 -5.16
N ASP A 156 -15.16 24.00 -5.80
CA ASP A 156 -15.27 24.65 -7.11
C ASP A 156 -16.61 25.33 -7.33
N PHE A 157 -16.68 26.19 -8.35
CA PHE A 157 -17.91 26.82 -8.77
C PHE A 157 -18.71 25.88 -9.67
N TYR A 158 -19.99 25.69 -9.36
CA TYR A 158 -20.92 24.99 -10.23
C TYR A 158 -21.27 25.88 -11.43
N ARG A 159 -21.17 25.33 -12.64
CA ARG A 159 -21.70 25.92 -13.86
C ARG A 159 -22.53 24.85 -14.58
N PRO A 160 -23.75 25.18 -15.05
CA PRO A 160 -24.55 24.23 -15.82
C PRO A 160 -23.79 23.74 -17.05
N ASP A 161 -23.92 22.44 -17.34
CA ASP A 161 -23.38 21.76 -18.52
C ASP A 161 -21.84 21.81 -18.67
N GLU A 162 -21.10 22.15 -17.62
CA GLU A 162 -19.63 22.04 -17.56
C GLU A 162 -19.22 20.64 -17.06
N ASP A 163 -18.32 19.98 -17.79
CA ASP A 163 -17.72 18.70 -17.41
C ASP A 163 -16.63 18.94 -16.34
N LEU A 164 -16.74 18.25 -15.18
CA LEU A 164 -15.90 18.48 -14.00
C LEU A 164 -15.08 17.25 -13.59
N ASP A 165 -13.83 17.49 -13.19
CA ASP A 165 -12.88 16.46 -12.71
C ASP A 165 -13.49 15.52 -11.66
N THR A 166 -13.57 14.23 -11.97
CA THR A 166 -14.10 13.17 -11.09
C THR A 166 -13.07 12.66 -10.09
N CYS A 167 -11.79 13.05 -10.19
CA CYS A 167 -10.68 12.63 -9.32
C CYS A 167 -10.63 13.40 -7.97
N VAL A 168 -11.76 13.93 -7.51
CA VAL A 168 -11.92 14.64 -6.23
C VAL A 168 -12.53 13.78 -5.13
N GLY A 169 -12.20 14.10 -3.88
CA GLY A 169 -12.69 13.42 -2.68
C GLY A 169 -12.17 11.99 -2.49
N LEU A 170 -12.11 11.54 -1.24
CA LEU A 170 -11.85 10.13 -0.88
C LEU A 170 -13.12 9.39 -0.45
N TRP A 171 -14.23 10.10 -0.26
CA TRP A 171 -15.52 9.57 0.14
C TRP A 171 -16.49 9.73 -1.03
N LYS A 172 -16.23 9.02 -2.12
CA LYS A 172 -16.88 9.28 -3.41
C LYS A 172 -18.34 8.83 -3.45
N PRO A 173 -19.27 9.68 -3.92
CA PRO A 173 -20.61 9.29 -4.36
C PRO A 173 -20.57 8.39 -5.61
N PRO A 174 -21.64 7.65 -5.92
CA PRO A 174 -21.71 6.75 -7.08
C PRO A 174 -21.38 7.44 -8.40
N GLU A 175 -21.85 8.68 -8.61
CA GLU A 175 -21.55 9.46 -9.81
C GLU A 175 -20.04 9.71 -9.99
N LEU A 176 -19.28 9.92 -8.91
CA LEU A 176 -17.82 10.07 -8.96
C LEU A 176 -17.06 8.74 -9.02
N LEU A 177 -17.70 7.62 -8.64
CA LEU A 177 -17.13 6.27 -8.78
C LEU A 177 -17.29 5.74 -10.21
N LEU A 178 -18.37 6.14 -10.89
CA LEU A 178 -18.70 5.81 -12.28
C LEU A 178 -18.18 6.83 -13.29
N SER A 179 -17.29 7.74 -12.88
CA SER A 179 -16.68 8.79 -13.71
C SER A 179 -17.69 9.70 -14.45
N TYR A 180 -18.89 9.92 -13.90
CA TYR A 180 -19.85 10.88 -14.45
C TYR A 180 -19.39 12.31 -14.16
N GLU A 181 -19.03 13.07 -15.19
CA GLU A 181 -18.40 14.40 -15.05
C GLU A 181 -19.41 15.55 -14.81
N ARG A 182 -20.70 15.34 -15.09
CA ARG A 182 -21.77 16.38 -15.02
C ARG A 182 -22.56 16.36 -13.72
N TYR A 183 -21.87 16.19 -12.60
CA TYR A 183 -22.47 16.21 -11.26
C TYR A 183 -22.74 17.65 -10.78
N ASP A 184 -23.57 17.77 -9.73
CA ASP A 184 -23.90 19.05 -9.10
C ASP A 184 -23.66 19.00 -7.57
N PHE A 185 -24.29 19.91 -6.83
CA PHE A 185 -24.28 19.99 -5.37
C PHE A 185 -24.68 18.68 -4.66
N SER A 186 -25.32 17.72 -5.35
CA SER A 186 -25.68 16.37 -4.89
C SER A 186 -24.53 15.65 -4.19
N ILE A 187 -23.30 15.79 -4.70
CA ILE A 187 -22.14 15.02 -4.21
C ILE A 187 -21.83 15.33 -2.74
N ASP A 188 -22.00 16.60 -2.33
CA ASP A 188 -21.80 17.01 -0.94
C ASP A 188 -22.90 16.45 -0.03
N MET A 189 -24.11 16.28 -0.58
CA MET A 189 -25.28 15.77 0.13
C MET A 189 -25.25 14.25 0.29
N TRP A 190 -24.71 13.51 -0.68
CA TRP A 190 -24.36 12.10 -0.52
C TRP A 190 -23.33 11.92 0.61
N CYS A 191 -22.25 12.69 0.57
CA CYS A 191 -21.20 12.65 1.59
C CYS A 191 -21.74 12.99 2.99
N PHE A 192 -22.62 13.99 3.09
CA PHE A 192 -23.35 14.31 4.31
C PHE A 192 -24.24 13.14 4.79
N GLY A 193 -24.95 12.47 3.87
CA GLY A 193 -25.74 11.27 4.18
C GLY A 193 -24.90 10.10 4.69
N ALA A 194 -23.73 9.86 4.10
CA ALA A 194 -22.80 8.83 4.53
C ALA A 194 -22.23 9.12 5.94
N MET A 195 -21.91 10.38 6.24
CA MET A 195 -21.53 10.81 7.60
C MET A 195 -22.67 10.66 8.61
N LEU A 196 -23.90 11.01 8.23
CA LEU A 196 -25.08 10.83 9.09
C LEU A 196 -25.32 9.35 9.40
N ALA A 197 -25.30 8.49 8.38
CA ALA A 197 -25.42 7.04 8.54
C ALA A 197 -24.32 6.48 9.45
N ALA A 198 -23.07 6.91 9.27
CA ALA A 198 -21.96 6.47 10.12
C ALA A 198 -22.14 6.86 11.60
N MET A 199 -22.57 8.10 11.87
CA MET A 199 -22.84 8.58 13.23
C MET A 199 -24.02 7.87 13.89
N VAL A 200 -25.12 7.68 13.16
CA VAL A 200 -26.37 7.05 13.63
C VAL A 200 -26.16 5.56 13.88
N PHE A 201 -25.63 4.82 12.90
CA PHE A 201 -25.44 3.36 13.00
C PHE A 201 -24.16 2.94 13.74
N ARG A 202 -23.34 3.88 14.21
CA ARG A 202 -22.03 3.61 14.86
C ARG A 202 -21.04 2.83 13.98
N LYS A 203 -21.09 3.05 12.66
CA LYS A 203 -20.29 2.35 11.65
C LYS A 203 -19.51 3.37 10.80
N GLU A 204 -18.25 3.61 11.16
CA GLU A 204 -17.40 4.65 10.57
C GLU A 204 -16.17 4.01 9.89
N PRO A 205 -16.02 4.09 8.55
CA PRO A 205 -16.97 4.62 7.57
C PRO A 205 -18.17 3.68 7.36
N PHE A 206 -19.31 4.21 6.89
CA PHE A 206 -20.52 3.40 6.69
C PHE A 206 -20.39 2.45 5.49
N PHE A 207 -19.77 2.92 4.40
CA PHE A 207 -19.34 2.14 3.25
C PHE A 207 -17.81 2.08 3.26
N HIS A 208 -17.21 0.89 3.16
CA HIS A 208 -15.76 0.69 3.37
C HIS A 208 -15.11 -0.12 2.24
N GLY A 209 -14.95 0.50 1.07
CA GLY A 209 -14.23 -0.09 -0.05
C GLY A 209 -12.72 0.04 0.05
N SER A 210 -12.03 -1.01 -0.38
CA SER A 210 -10.57 -1.06 -0.56
C SER A 210 -10.10 -0.53 -1.93
N SER A 211 -11.02 -0.34 -2.88
CA SER A 211 -10.81 0.25 -4.21
C SER A 211 -12.06 1.05 -4.65
N LEU A 212 -12.03 1.73 -5.80
CA LEU A 212 -13.20 2.44 -6.35
C LEU A 212 -14.36 1.47 -6.64
N LEU A 213 -14.07 0.36 -7.31
CA LEU A 213 -15.05 -0.68 -7.62
C LEU A 213 -15.59 -1.36 -6.36
N ASP A 214 -14.73 -1.63 -5.37
CA ASP A 214 -15.12 -2.23 -4.09
C ASP A 214 -15.96 -1.26 -3.22
N GLN A 215 -15.70 0.04 -3.32
CA GLN A 215 -16.55 1.08 -2.73
C GLN A 215 -17.94 1.10 -3.39
N LEU A 216 -18.00 1.00 -4.73
CA LEU A 216 -19.27 0.91 -5.46
C LEU A 216 -20.03 -0.38 -5.12
N ARG A 217 -19.32 -1.51 -5.01
CA ARG A 217 -19.85 -2.81 -4.57
C ARG A 217 -20.46 -2.72 -3.17
N HIS A 218 -19.77 -2.13 -2.19
CA HIS A 218 -20.33 -1.93 -0.85
C HIS A 218 -21.52 -0.97 -0.79
N ILE A 219 -21.66 -0.05 -1.75
CA ILE A 219 -22.87 0.76 -1.91
C ILE A 219 -24.01 -0.09 -2.50
N ALA A 220 -23.71 -0.90 -3.52
CA ALA A 220 -24.66 -1.81 -4.16
C ALA A 220 -25.16 -2.94 -3.25
N GLU A 221 -24.32 -3.44 -2.34
CA GLU A 221 -24.69 -4.38 -1.27
C GLU A 221 -25.83 -3.86 -0.39
N VAL A 222 -25.92 -2.55 -0.18
CA VAL A 222 -26.95 -1.92 0.67
C VAL A 222 -28.13 -1.40 -0.16
N LEU A 223 -27.87 -0.65 -1.22
CA LEU A 223 -28.90 0.03 -2.02
C LEU A 223 -29.51 -0.86 -3.12
N GLY A 224 -28.91 -2.02 -3.39
CA GLY A 224 -29.36 -3.00 -4.39
C GLY A 224 -28.81 -2.74 -5.81
N THR A 225 -28.27 -3.79 -6.42
CA THR A 225 -27.72 -3.77 -7.80
C THR A 225 -28.73 -3.37 -8.86
N ASP A 226 -30.01 -3.74 -8.71
CA ASP A 226 -31.09 -3.35 -9.61
C ASP A 226 -31.34 -1.83 -9.67
N LYS A 227 -30.94 -1.06 -8.63
CA LYS A 227 -30.96 0.41 -8.68
C LYS A 227 -29.72 0.97 -9.35
N LEU A 228 -28.55 0.38 -9.10
CA LEU A 228 -27.29 0.74 -9.73
C LEU A 228 -27.37 0.59 -11.26
N TYR A 229 -27.79 -0.58 -11.77
CA TYR A 229 -27.89 -0.81 -13.21
C TYR A 229 -28.92 0.09 -13.90
N ARG A 230 -30.01 0.48 -13.20
CA ARG A 230 -30.94 1.50 -13.73
C ARG A 230 -30.30 2.88 -13.84
N PHE A 231 -29.52 3.29 -12.84
CA PHE A 231 -28.77 4.55 -12.88
C PHE A 231 -27.74 4.55 -14.02
N ILE A 232 -26.95 3.48 -14.15
CA ILE A 232 -25.99 3.28 -15.25
C ILE A 232 -26.67 3.42 -16.61
N ASN A 233 -27.80 2.71 -16.83
CA ASN A 233 -28.54 2.75 -18.09
C ASN A 233 -29.25 4.09 -18.37
N GLU A 234 -29.71 4.81 -17.33
CA GLU A 234 -30.40 6.11 -17.50
C GLU A 234 -29.43 7.25 -17.84
N TYR A 235 -28.17 7.12 -17.40
CA TYR A 235 -27.12 8.12 -17.58
C TYR A 235 -26.07 7.75 -18.65
N ASP A 236 -26.28 6.64 -19.38
CA ASP A 236 -25.40 6.12 -20.44
C ASP A 236 -23.94 5.93 -19.96
N LEU A 237 -23.80 5.32 -18.77
CA LEU A 237 -22.52 5.06 -18.13
C LEU A 237 -22.00 3.67 -18.53
N GLU A 238 -20.70 3.55 -18.81
CA GLU A 238 -20.08 2.27 -19.15
C GLU A 238 -19.37 1.65 -17.94
N LEU A 239 -19.62 0.35 -17.71
CA LEU A 239 -18.79 -0.55 -16.91
C LEU A 239 -18.42 -1.73 -17.78
N ASN A 240 -17.21 -2.25 -17.65
CA ASN A 240 -16.79 -3.43 -18.41
C ASN A 240 -17.32 -4.74 -17.77
N ASP A 241 -17.28 -5.83 -18.54
CA ASP A 241 -17.84 -7.13 -18.10
C ASP A 241 -17.21 -7.66 -16.79
N GLU A 242 -15.91 -7.41 -16.55
CA GLU A 242 -15.21 -7.81 -15.32
C GLU A 242 -15.68 -6.97 -14.11
N GLU A 243 -15.94 -5.68 -14.31
CA GLU A 243 -16.53 -4.79 -13.28
C GLU A 243 -17.98 -5.18 -12.96
N LEU A 244 -18.78 -5.53 -13.97
CA LEU A 244 -20.14 -5.99 -13.81
C LEU A 244 -20.21 -7.34 -13.06
N GLU A 245 -19.30 -8.28 -13.37
CA GLU A 245 -19.19 -9.56 -12.66
C GLU A 245 -18.73 -9.35 -11.20
N ALA A 246 -17.74 -8.48 -10.98
CA ALA A 246 -17.20 -8.17 -9.64
C ALA A 246 -18.18 -7.40 -8.73
N LEU A 247 -19.10 -6.62 -9.30
CA LEU A 247 -20.21 -6.00 -8.56
C LEU A 247 -21.21 -7.03 -8.03
N GLY A 248 -21.31 -8.21 -8.65
CA GLY A 248 -22.23 -9.27 -8.28
C GLY A 248 -23.71 -8.88 -8.39
N GLN A 249 -24.58 -9.65 -7.72
CA GLN A 249 -26.00 -9.33 -7.61
C GLN A 249 -26.39 -9.23 -6.13
N HIS A 250 -26.93 -8.08 -5.75
CA HIS A 250 -27.32 -7.76 -4.38
C HIS A 250 -28.74 -7.19 -4.31
N HIS A 251 -29.53 -7.71 -3.38
CA HIS A 251 -30.83 -7.15 -3.01
C HIS A 251 -30.64 -5.94 -2.08
N GLU A 252 -31.56 -4.99 -2.17
CA GLU A 252 -31.63 -3.84 -1.26
C GLU A 252 -31.85 -4.30 0.19
N GLN A 253 -31.06 -3.76 1.12
CA GLN A 253 -31.18 -3.98 2.56
C GLN A 253 -32.07 -2.91 3.18
N ALA A 254 -32.83 -3.25 4.22
CA ALA A 254 -33.61 -2.25 4.94
C ALA A 254 -32.70 -1.50 5.91
N TRP A 255 -32.89 -0.18 6.05
CA TRP A 255 -32.11 0.61 7.02
C TRP A 255 -32.27 0.13 8.47
N THR A 256 -33.34 -0.61 8.77
CA THR A 256 -33.56 -1.30 10.05
C THR A 256 -32.58 -2.43 10.34
N ASP A 257 -31.95 -3.00 9.30
CA ASP A 257 -31.06 -4.17 9.44
C ASP A 257 -29.70 -3.78 10.05
N PHE A 258 -29.38 -2.47 10.05
CA PHE A 258 -28.21 -1.90 10.72
C PHE A 258 -28.45 -1.51 12.18
N ILE A 259 -29.67 -1.70 12.72
CA ILE A 259 -30.00 -1.39 14.11
C ILE A 259 -29.49 -2.49 15.05
N ASN A 260 -28.81 -2.09 16.12
CA ASN A 260 -28.30 -2.98 17.16
C ASN A 260 -28.33 -2.29 18.54
N ALA A 261 -28.05 -3.04 19.60
CA ALA A 261 -28.13 -2.56 20.98
C ALA A 261 -27.25 -1.33 21.30
N ASP A 262 -26.15 -1.12 20.56
CA ASP A 262 -25.25 0.01 20.79
C ASP A 262 -25.75 1.31 20.13
N ASN A 263 -26.56 1.19 19.06
CA ASN A 263 -26.99 2.29 18.21
C ASN A 263 -28.50 2.60 18.25
N GLU A 264 -29.37 1.68 18.70
CA GLU A 264 -30.84 1.82 18.73
C GLU A 264 -31.30 3.17 19.32
N ARG A 265 -30.66 3.62 20.40
CA ARG A 265 -30.92 4.92 21.08
C ARG A 265 -30.61 6.18 20.26
N LEU A 266 -30.00 6.04 19.08
CA LEU A 266 -29.64 7.10 18.12
C LEU A 266 -30.48 7.01 16.85
N VAL A 267 -31.21 5.91 16.66
CA VAL A 267 -32.04 5.67 15.49
C VAL A 267 -33.44 6.22 15.74
N SER A 268 -34.01 6.84 14.73
CA SER A 268 -35.39 7.36 14.73
C SER A 268 -35.93 7.32 13.31
N ASP A 269 -37.24 7.21 13.15
CA ASP A 269 -37.88 7.17 11.82
C ASP A 269 -37.51 8.39 10.98
N GLU A 270 -37.36 9.57 11.60
CA GLU A 270 -36.89 10.78 10.89
C GLU A 270 -35.43 10.65 10.42
N ALA A 271 -34.56 10.02 11.20
CA ALA A 271 -33.16 9.80 10.81
C ALA A 271 -33.03 8.75 9.69
N LEU A 272 -33.79 7.64 9.77
CA LEU A 272 -33.83 6.62 8.73
C LEU A 272 -34.41 7.19 7.41
N SER A 273 -35.53 7.90 7.50
CA SER A 273 -36.16 8.57 6.35
C SER A 273 -35.27 9.65 5.73
N LEU A 274 -34.36 10.25 6.50
CA LEU A 274 -33.38 11.22 6.01
C LEU A 274 -32.22 10.53 5.29
N ILE A 275 -31.63 9.50 5.90
CA ILE A 275 -30.55 8.70 5.29
C ILE A 275 -31.01 8.14 3.93
N ASP A 276 -32.22 7.58 3.85
CA ASP A 276 -32.83 7.06 2.63
C ASP A 276 -32.99 8.11 1.51
N GLN A 277 -33.26 9.37 1.87
CA GLN A 277 -33.41 10.46 0.89
C GLN A 277 -32.10 11.10 0.48
N LEU A 278 -30.98 10.75 1.12
CA LEU A 278 -29.64 11.25 0.79
C LEU A 278 -28.80 10.18 0.06
N LEU A 279 -28.89 8.92 0.46
CA LEU A 279 -28.12 7.80 -0.10
C LEU A 279 -28.89 7.12 -1.23
N ARG A 280 -28.89 7.75 -2.42
CA ARG A 280 -29.52 7.23 -3.65
C ARG A 280 -28.54 7.33 -4.83
N PHE A 281 -28.52 6.31 -5.69
CA PHE A 281 -27.68 6.30 -6.90
C PHE A 281 -27.98 7.47 -7.84
N ASP A 282 -29.26 7.73 -8.12
CA ASP A 282 -29.72 8.93 -8.81
C ASP A 282 -30.06 10.03 -7.80
N PRO A 283 -29.32 11.15 -7.74
CA PRO A 283 -29.69 12.28 -6.89
C PRO A 283 -31.05 12.88 -7.27
N LYS A 284 -31.44 12.81 -8.56
CA LYS A 284 -32.75 13.29 -9.01
C LYS A 284 -33.88 12.45 -8.45
N ALA A 285 -33.65 11.24 -7.94
CA ALA A 285 -34.68 10.44 -7.27
C ALA A 285 -35.02 10.96 -5.86
N SER A 286 -34.30 11.95 -5.33
CA SER A 286 -34.60 12.57 -4.04
C SER A 286 -35.46 13.84 -4.17
N ASN A 287 -36.61 13.84 -3.51
CA ASN A 287 -37.46 15.04 -3.37
C ASN A 287 -36.77 16.17 -2.57
N ILE A 288 -35.75 15.82 -1.79
CA ILE A 288 -34.94 16.78 -1.01
C ILE A 288 -33.85 17.44 -1.87
N LEU A 289 -33.34 16.76 -2.91
CA LEU A 289 -32.17 17.20 -3.68
C LEU A 289 -32.49 17.91 -5.01
N ARG A 290 -33.75 18.07 -5.41
CA ARG A 290 -34.14 18.85 -6.62
C ARG A 290 -34.30 20.37 -6.39
N PRO A 291 -33.47 21.25 -6.99
CA PRO A 291 -33.76 22.68 -7.11
C PRO A 291 -34.80 22.94 -8.22
N SER A 292 -35.61 23.98 -8.06
CA SER A 292 -36.59 24.37 -9.09
C SER A 292 -35.99 25.14 -10.28
N GLY A 293 -34.67 25.38 -10.28
CA GLY A 293 -33.97 26.17 -11.31
C GLY A 293 -32.44 26.00 -11.33
N GLY A 294 -31.93 24.80 -11.07
CA GLY A 294 -30.48 24.47 -11.15
C GLY A 294 -29.63 24.95 -9.96
N VAL A 295 -29.95 26.09 -9.35
CA VAL A 295 -29.35 26.56 -8.09
C VAL A 295 -30.45 26.89 -7.10
N TYR A 296 -30.28 26.46 -5.85
CA TYR A 296 -31.18 26.83 -4.77
C TYR A 296 -30.91 28.25 -4.27
N SER A 297 -31.97 29.05 -4.16
CA SER A 297 -31.92 30.28 -3.36
C SER A 297 -31.66 29.98 -1.88
N HIS A 298 -31.12 30.95 -1.16
CA HIS A 298 -30.92 30.86 0.30
C HIS A 298 -32.23 30.59 1.07
N ALA A 299 -33.38 31.00 0.51
CA ALA A 299 -34.70 30.74 1.09
C ALA A 299 -35.13 29.27 0.92
N GLU A 300 -35.05 28.72 -0.30
CA GLU A 300 -35.35 27.31 -0.57
C GLU A 300 -34.43 26.38 0.26
N TRP A 301 -33.14 26.71 0.32
CA TRP A 301 -32.19 25.99 1.17
C TRP A 301 -32.54 26.10 2.65
N SER A 302 -32.91 27.29 3.16
CA SER A 302 -33.30 27.47 4.55
C SER A 302 -34.57 26.68 4.91
N GLU A 303 -35.52 26.55 3.98
CA GLU A 303 -36.73 25.76 4.16
C GLU A 303 -36.43 24.25 4.11
N ARG A 304 -35.58 23.80 3.18
CA ARG A 304 -35.09 22.41 3.15
C ARG A 304 -34.28 22.06 4.40
N VAL A 305 -33.42 22.94 4.91
CA VAL A 305 -32.68 22.73 6.18
C VAL A 305 -33.63 22.62 7.38
N ARG A 306 -34.80 23.29 7.37
CA ARG A 306 -35.85 23.07 8.39
C ARG A 306 -36.52 21.71 8.25
N MET A 307 -36.80 21.23 7.04
CA MET A 307 -37.33 19.88 6.79
C MET A 307 -36.31 18.79 7.17
N LEU A 308 -35.03 19.06 6.95
CA LEU A 308 -33.90 18.17 7.20
C LEU A 308 -33.48 18.05 8.68
N ALA A 309 -33.87 18.99 9.53
CA ALA A 309 -33.46 19.04 10.93
C ALA A 309 -34.68 18.92 11.86
N PRO A 310 -35.02 17.71 12.36
CA PRO A 310 -36.16 17.51 13.24
C PRO A 310 -35.86 18.12 14.63
N GLY A 311 -36.19 19.40 14.78
CA GLY A 311 -36.10 20.15 16.03
C GLY A 311 -37.49 20.56 16.50
N ARG A 312 -37.97 19.95 17.59
CA ARG A 312 -39.09 20.52 18.34
C ARG A 312 -38.65 21.87 18.90
N GLU A 313 -39.16 22.97 18.34
CA GLU A 313 -38.97 24.28 18.94
C GLU A 313 -39.61 24.30 20.34
N LEU A 314 -38.76 24.54 21.34
CA LEU A 314 -39.16 24.77 22.72
C LEU A 314 -39.73 26.19 22.88
N GLN A 315 -40.84 26.47 22.21
CA GLN A 315 -41.68 27.63 22.52
C GLN A 315 -42.88 27.23 23.38
N ARG A 316 -43.01 27.93 24.51
CA ARG A 316 -44.16 27.83 25.42
C ARG A 316 -45.44 28.19 24.67
N HIS A 317 -46.44 27.31 24.63
CA HIS A 317 -47.83 27.70 24.88
C HIS A 317 -48.71 26.51 25.30
N ARG A 318 -49.88 26.82 25.87
CA ARG A 318 -50.71 25.91 26.66
C ARG A 318 -51.73 25.10 25.82
N SER A 319 -52.00 23.89 26.31
CA SER A 319 -53.33 23.26 26.45
C SER A 319 -53.85 22.23 25.42
N HIS A 320 -54.58 21.26 26.00
CA HIS A 320 -55.69 20.44 25.48
C HIS A 320 -55.49 19.12 24.70
N LYS A 321 -55.58 18.03 25.49
CA LYS A 321 -56.55 16.89 25.40
C LYS A 321 -56.54 15.89 24.22
N ASN A 322 -56.23 14.63 24.59
CA ASN A 322 -56.96 13.37 24.33
C ASN A 322 -57.28 12.86 22.91
N ARG A 323 -56.73 11.65 22.61
CA ARG A 323 -57.33 10.40 22.04
C ARG A 323 -56.27 9.67 21.17
N GLY A 324 -56.07 8.35 21.15
CA GLY A 324 -56.50 7.26 22.05
C GLY A 324 -56.81 5.92 21.32
N ARG A 325 -56.12 4.80 21.69
CA ARG A 325 -56.42 3.37 21.34
C ARG A 325 -56.28 2.95 19.85
N ALA A 326 -56.12 1.68 19.43
CA ALA A 326 -55.65 0.39 20.01
C ALA A 326 -55.59 -0.69 18.87
N PHE A 327 -55.28 -1.96 19.21
CA PHE A 327 -55.24 -3.21 18.38
C PHE A 327 -54.01 -3.42 17.45
N LEU A 328 -53.25 -4.54 17.38
CA LEU A 328 -53.23 -5.92 17.98
C LEU A 328 -53.62 -7.11 17.04
N VAL A 329 -52.57 -7.82 16.54
CA VAL A 329 -52.41 -9.29 16.25
C VAL A 329 -53.30 -10.01 15.21
N ALA A 330 -52.64 -10.76 14.29
CA ALA A 330 -52.92 -12.14 13.79
C ALA A 330 -52.57 -12.32 12.27
N THR A 331 -52.31 -13.49 11.67
CA THR A 331 -51.67 -14.79 12.05
C THR A 331 -51.31 -15.55 10.75
N VAL A 332 -50.31 -16.44 10.84
CA VAL A 332 -49.71 -17.31 9.80
C VAL A 332 -50.63 -18.43 9.21
N LEU A 333 -50.26 -18.94 8.02
CA LEU A 333 -50.58 -20.26 7.40
C LEU A 333 -51.93 -20.51 6.70
N ILE A 334 -51.95 -20.24 5.38
CA ILE A 334 -52.65 -20.97 4.30
C ILE A 334 -51.73 -20.82 3.05
N PHE A 335 -51.36 -21.82 2.24
CA PHE A 335 -51.65 -23.27 2.20
C PHE A 335 -50.45 -24.06 1.59
N LEU A 336 -50.63 -25.36 1.29
CA LEU A 336 -49.77 -26.20 0.44
C LEU A 336 -50.63 -26.89 -0.65
N ILE A 337 -49.99 -27.60 -1.59
CA ILE A 337 -50.57 -28.45 -2.65
C ILE A 337 -50.95 -27.74 -3.96
N PHE A 338 -50.06 -27.82 -4.95
CA PHE A 338 -50.38 -28.39 -6.27
C PHE A 338 -49.16 -29.16 -6.81
N ASN A 339 -49.40 -30.26 -7.54
CA ASN A 339 -48.44 -31.37 -7.69
C ASN A 339 -47.61 -31.37 -8.99
N CYS A 340 -46.49 -32.09 -8.90
CA CYS A 340 -45.49 -32.42 -9.92
C CYS A 340 -46.02 -32.95 -11.27
N ARG A 341 -45.22 -32.72 -12.33
CA ARG A 341 -44.86 -33.58 -13.49
C ARG A 341 -44.04 -32.74 -14.49
N ASN A 342 -42.98 -33.17 -15.19
CA ASN A 342 -42.36 -34.49 -15.35
C ASN A 342 -40.82 -34.40 -15.17
N LEU A 343 -40.19 -35.54 -14.86
CA LEU A 343 -38.77 -35.80 -15.12
C LEU A 343 -38.67 -36.71 -16.35
N ASP A 344 -37.88 -36.33 -17.34
CA ASP A 344 -37.39 -37.25 -18.37
C ASP A 344 -35.87 -37.36 -18.24
N ILE A 345 -35.39 -38.59 -18.03
CA ILE A 345 -33.97 -38.95 -17.99
C ILE A 345 -33.73 -39.87 -19.18
N ASN A 346 -32.83 -39.49 -20.09
CA ASN A 346 -32.00 -40.41 -20.89
C ASN A 346 -31.00 -39.66 -21.78
N ASN A 347 -29.81 -39.38 -21.25
CA ASN A 347 -28.57 -39.84 -21.88
C ASN A 347 -27.36 -39.60 -20.96
N ALA A 348 -26.75 -40.68 -20.49
CA ALA A 348 -25.50 -40.64 -19.73
C ALA A 348 -24.34 -41.07 -20.63
N SER A 349 -23.60 -40.09 -21.16
CA SER A 349 -22.33 -40.35 -21.87
C SER A 349 -21.44 -39.10 -21.96
N ASN A 350 -20.84 -38.69 -20.82
CA ASN A 350 -19.54 -38.02 -20.78
C ASN A 350 -19.02 -37.88 -19.33
N PRO A 351 -17.94 -38.60 -18.95
CA PRO A 351 -17.28 -38.43 -17.66
C PRO A 351 -16.29 -37.25 -17.73
N SER A 352 -16.81 -36.02 -17.72
CA SER A 352 -16.00 -34.79 -17.70
C SER A 352 -16.54 -33.71 -16.74
N HIS A 353 -17.34 -34.12 -15.74
CA HIS A 353 -17.82 -33.27 -14.65
C HIS A 353 -17.40 -33.81 -13.28
N LEU A 354 -16.09 -33.84 -13.05
CA LEU A 354 -15.47 -33.93 -11.73
C LEU A 354 -14.10 -33.23 -11.85
N LEU A 355 -13.86 -32.22 -11.00
CA LEU A 355 -12.67 -31.35 -10.96
C LEU A 355 -12.53 -30.32 -12.11
N ALA A 356 -13.31 -29.25 -12.02
CA ALA A 356 -12.98 -27.94 -12.59
C ALA A 356 -13.10 -26.88 -11.49
N SER A 357 -12.19 -26.89 -10.52
CA SER A 357 -11.97 -25.72 -9.66
C SER A 357 -11.27 -24.65 -10.48
N SER A 358 -11.84 -23.44 -10.56
CA SER A 358 -11.17 -22.28 -11.15
C SER A 358 -9.81 -22.08 -10.48
N GLN A 359 -8.73 -22.30 -11.21
CA GLN A 359 -7.38 -22.33 -10.66
C GLN A 359 -6.97 -20.91 -10.27
N ARG A 360 -6.69 -20.68 -8.98
CA ARG A 360 -6.42 -19.34 -8.44
C ARG A 360 -5.13 -18.78 -9.05
N ILE A 361 -5.20 -17.55 -9.54
CA ILE A 361 -4.06 -16.82 -10.12
C ILE A 361 -3.65 -15.70 -9.15
N SER A 362 -2.35 -15.54 -8.93
CA SER A 362 -1.77 -14.39 -8.25
C SER A 362 -0.59 -13.83 -9.06
N ARG A 363 -0.28 -12.56 -8.84
CA ARG A 363 0.74 -11.80 -9.57
C ARG A 363 2.04 -11.71 -8.78
N LEU A 364 3.16 -11.69 -9.49
CA LEU A 364 4.47 -11.33 -8.94
C LEU A 364 4.85 -9.92 -9.42
N HIS A 365 5.13 -9.03 -8.48
CA HIS A 365 5.68 -7.70 -8.72
C HIS A 365 7.19 -7.70 -8.44
N TYR A 366 7.97 -6.95 -9.23
CA TYR A 366 9.40 -6.76 -9.01
C TYR A 366 9.72 -5.25 -9.03
N LEU A 367 10.10 -4.70 -7.88
CA LEU A 367 10.23 -3.27 -7.66
C LEU A 367 11.68 -2.88 -7.38
N VAL A 368 12.13 -1.81 -8.03
CA VAL A 368 13.51 -1.33 -7.99
C VAL A 368 13.50 0.17 -7.70
N PRO A 369 13.67 0.60 -6.44
CA PRO A 369 13.76 2.03 -6.12
C PRO A 369 15.07 2.62 -6.67
N ALA A 370 14.96 3.45 -7.69
CA ALA A 370 16.10 4.10 -8.35
C ALA A 370 15.61 5.35 -9.11
N ASN A 371 16.44 6.39 -9.14
CA ASN A 371 16.09 7.69 -9.72
C ASN A 371 16.72 7.97 -11.09
N VAL A 372 17.84 7.33 -11.37
CA VAL A 372 18.61 7.43 -12.62
C VAL A 372 18.87 6.05 -13.17
N ALA A 373 18.91 5.92 -14.49
CA ALA A 373 19.41 4.72 -15.14
C ALA A 373 20.94 4.81 -15.26
N ASN A 374 21.66 3.92 -14.58
CA ASN A 374 23.11 3.79 -14.69
C ASN A 374 23.50 2.32 -14.90
N ARG A 375 24.79 2.02 -15.02
CA ARG A 375 25.30 0.65 -15.28
C ARG A 375 24.82 -0.36 -14.25
N GLN A 376 24.76 0.06 -12.98
CA GLN A 376 24.32 -0.77 -11.88
C GLN A 376 22.83 -1.09 -11.98
N VAL A 377 21.96 -0.07 -12.09
CA VAL A 377 20.50 -0.25 -12.25
C VAL A 377 20.18 -1.09 -13.49
N CYS A 378 20.90 -0.86 -14.59
CA CYS A 378 20.80 -1.69 -15.79
C CYS A 378 21.19 -3.16 -15.53
N ALA A 379 22.24 -3.44 -14.76
CA ALA A 379 22.61 -4.80 -14.37
C ALA A 379 21.54 -5.46 -13.48
N VAL A 380 20.97 -4.74 -12.50
CA VAL A 380 19.85 -5.21 -11.66
C VAL A 380 18.67 -5.63 -12.54
N VAL A 381 18.14 -4.70 -13.35
CA VAL A 381 17.01 -4.92 -14.27
C VAL A 381 17.25 -6.09 -15.21
N THR A 382 18.43 -6.11 -15.86
CA THR A 382 18.75 -7.12 -16.87
C THR A 382 18.92 -8.50 -16.24
N SER A 383 19.51 -8.60 -15.04
CA SER A 383 19.60 -9.87 -14.29
C SER A 383 18.22 -10.42 -13.92
N ALA A 384 17.27 -9.56 -13.54
CA ALA A 384 15.91 -9.94 -13.19
C ALA A 384 15.14 -10.45 -14.43
N LEU A 385 15.19 -9.72 -15.55
CA LEU A 385 14.55 -10.14 -16.80
C LEU A 385 15.12 -11.46 -17.32
N ALA A 386 16.45 -11.64 -17.30
CA ALA A 386 17.12 -12.89 -17.71
C ALA A 386 16.71 -14.11 -16.88
N ASN A 387 16.32 -13.90 -15.62
CA ASN A 387 15.83 -14.92 -14.70
C ASN A 387 14.29 -14.97 -14.61
N ARG A 388 13.58 -14.41 -15.60
CA ARG A 388 12.11 -14.44 -15.71
C ARG A 388 11.35 -13.88 -14.50
N TYR A 389 11.91 -12.90 -13.81
CA TYR A 389 11.10 -12.09 -12.89
C TYR A 389 10.12 -11.23 -13.71
N SER A 390 9.04 -10.76 -13.07
CA SER A 390 8.12 -9.82 -13.70
C SER A 390 8.87 -8.56 -14.17
N ILE A 391 8.35 -7.91 -15.21
CA ILE A 391 8.88 -6.65 -15.76
C ILE A 391 9.16 -5.68 -14.60
N PRO A 392 10.43 -5.27 -14.37
CA PRO A 392 10.78 -4.41 -13.25
C PRO A 392 10.03 -3.08 -13.32
N THR A 393 9.53 -2.61 -12.17
CA THR A 393 9.04 -1.23 -12.02
C THR A 393 10.07 -0.42 -11.25
N ILE A 394 10.58 0.65 -11.89
CA ILE A 394 11.47 1.63 -11.30
C ILE A 394 10.64 2.62 -10.47
N LEU A 395 11.04 2.86 -9.23
CA LEU A 395 10.33 3.76 -8.30
C LEU A 395 11.20 4.97 -7.94
N GLY A 396 10.65 6.18 -8.13
CA GLY A 396 11.34 7.46 -8.00
C GLY A 396 12.03 7.94 -9.29
N TYR A 397 11.65 7.43 -10.47
CA TYR A 397 12.35 7.71 -11.72
C TYR A 397 12.16 9.16 -12.19
N ARG A 398 13.26 9.80 -12.64
CA ARG A 398 13.28 11.19 -13.17
C ARG A 398 12.68 12.29 -12.30
N GLY A 399 12.36 12.03 -11.03
CA GLY A 399 11.89 13.07 -10.11
C GLY A 399 12.89 14.22 -10.02
N GLU A 400 12.46 15.44 -10.42
CA GLU A 400 13.28 16.63 -10.24
C GLU A 400 13.63 16.76 -8.76
N SER A 401 14.93 16.78 -8.48
CA SER A 401 15.51 16.86 -7.14
C SER A 401 15.09 15.76 -6.15
N PHE A 402 16.02 14.83 -5.93
CA PHE A 402 16.27 14.33 -4.58
C PHE A 402 16.69 15.55 -3.73
N LEU A 403 15.71 16.28 -3.18
CA LEU A 403 15.96 17.55 -2.49
C LEU A 403 16.83 17.32 -1.25
N ASP A 404 18.09 17.70 -1.42
CA ASP A 404 19.19 17.60 -0.46
C ASP A 404 19.71 16.17 -0.22
N ALA A 405 21.03 16.04 -0.11
CA ALA A 405 21.73 14.79 0.20
C ALA A 405 21.54 14.35 1.67
N GLN A 406 20.51 14.88 2.33
CA GLN A 406 20.07 14.61 3.70
C GLN A 406 18.62 14.10 3.76
N LYS A 407 18.02 13.57 2.68
CA LYS A 407 16.59 13.11 2.67
C LYS A 407 16.28 11.83 1.86
N ALA A 408 17.27 11.20 1.24
CA ALA A 408 17.06 10.20 0.18
C ALA A 408 16.28 8.93 0.58
N HIS A 409 16.58 8.31 1.74
CA HIS A 409 15.99 7.01 2.09
C HIS A 409 14.50 7.11 2.49
N ILE A 410 14.05 8.27 3.00
CA ILE A 410 12.62 8.51 3.23
C ILE A 410 11.88 8.61 1.88
N ALA A 411 12.52 9.11 0.82
CA ALA A 411 11.95 9.11 -0.53
C ALA A 411 11.79 7.69 -1.09
N LYS A 412 12.78 6.80 -0.90
CA LYS A 412 12.70 5.36 -1.24
C LYS A 412 11.46 4.70 -0.61
N LEU A 413 11.27 4.85 0.70
CA LEU A 413 10.10 4.27 1.40
C LEU A 413 8.76 4.89 0.95
N ARG A 414 8.74 6.19 0.60
CA ARG A 414 7.53 6.85 0.05
C ARG A 414 7.18 6.33 -1.34
N ALA A 415 8.16 6.20 -2.25
CA ALA A 415 7.92 5.68 -3.59
C ALA A 415 7.44 4.21 -3.55
N ILE A 416 8.01 3.40 -2.66
CA ILE A 416 7.52 2.04 -2.36
C ILE A 416 6.05 2.10 -1.89
N ARG A 417 5.74 2.88 -0.85
CA ARG A 417 4.36 3.02 -0.36
C ARG A 417 3.40 3.43 -1.48
N ASP A 418 3.76 4.45 -2.24
CA ASP A 418 2.90 5.04 -3.25
C ASP A 418 2.64 4.04 -4.39
N TYR A 419 3.59 3.18 -4.76
CA TYR A 419 3.33 2.02 -5.62
C TYR A 419 2.39 1.02 -4.95
N LEU A 420 2.73 0.55 -3.74
CA LEU A 420 1.98 -0.51 -3.04
C LEU A 420 0.49 -0.15 -2.91
N HIS A 421 0.16 1.10 -2.58
CA HIS A 421 -1.23 1.56 -2.46
C HIS A 421 -1.93 1.82 -3.79
N ASN A 422 -1.24 2.24 -4.85
CA ASN A 422 -1.86 2.61 -6.12
C ASN A 422 -1.92 1.47 -7.18
N ALA A 423 -1.16 0.38 -7.01
CA ALA A 423 -0.98 -0.65 -8.05
C ALA A 423 -2.24 -1.46 -8.43
N GLY A 424 -3.41 -1.23 -7.81
CA GLY A 424 -4.66 -2.00 -8.05
C GLY A 424 -4.59 -3.49 -7.67
N ALA A 425 -3.43 -3.95 -7.17
CA ALA A 425 -3.10 -5.35 -6.96
C ALA A 425 -3.82 -5.96 -5.74
N ALA A 426 -4.07 -7.27 -5.84
CA ALA A 426 -4.70 -8.05 -4.78
C ALA A 426 -3.77 -8.14 -3.55
N SER A 427 -4.36 -8.27 -2.37
CA SER A 427 -3.57 -8.25 -1.12
C SER A 427 -2.63 -9.47 -0.96
N ASP A 428 -2.89 -10.55 -1.71
CA ASP A 428 -2.11 -11.80 -1.73
C ASP A 428 -1.16 -11.95 -2.92
N ASP A 429 -1.11 -10.95 -3.83
CA ASP A 429 -0.06 -10.83 -4.85
C ASP A 429 1.31 -10.66 -4.15
N LEU A 430 2.36 -11.30 -4.68
CA LEU A 430 3.70 -11.22 -4.09
C LEU A 430 4.48 -10.06 -4.68
N VAL A 431 5.22 -9.37 -3.82
CA VAL A 431 6.10 -8.27 -4.21
C VAL A 431 7.52 -8.61 -3.78
N ILE A 432 8.45 -8.54 -4.72
CA ILE A 432 9.89 -8.51 -4.46
C ILE A 432 10.34 -7.05 -4.59
N ILE A 433 11.06 -6.56 -3.59
CA ILE A 433 11.73 -5.26 -3.62
C ILE A 433 13.22 -5.52 -3.47
N VAL A 434 14.04 -4.96 -4.37
CA VAL A 434 15.51 -5.02 -4.31
C VAL A 434 16.09 -3.61 -4.38
N ASP A 435 17.27 -3.41 -3.80
CA ASP A 435 18.01 -2.16 -3.99
C ASP A 435 18.54 -2.05 -5.43
N GLY A 436 18.38 -0.88 -6.03
CA GLY A 436 18.61 -0.66 -7.45
C GLY A 436 20.07 -0.58 -7.86
N PHE A 437 21.01 -0.50 -6.92
CA PHE A 437 22.41 -0.21 -7.21
C PHE A 437 23.38 -1.38 -6.99
N ASP A 438 22.95 -2.46 -6.31
CA ASP A 438 23.87 -3.50 -5.84
C ASP A 438 23.26 -4.91 -5.62
N VAL A 439 22.04 -5.17 -6.10
CA VAL A 439 21.40 -6.51 -6.05
C VAL A 439 21.28 -7.15 -7.43
N LEU A 440 21.75 -8.40 -7.59
CA LEU A 440 21.61 -9.20 -8.81
C LEU A 440 20.74 -10.43 -8.59
N ALA A 441 19.80 -10.67 -9.50
CA ALA A 441 19.08 -11.93 -9.58
C ALA A 441 19.97 -13.00 -10.24
N GLN A 442 20.19 -14.11 -9.55
CA GLN A 442 20.98 -15.25 -10.03
C GLN A 442 20.12 -16.45 -10.44
N LEU A 443 18.99 -16.69 -9.77
CA LEU A 443 18.14 -17.87 -10.01
C LEU A 443 16.76 -17.49 -10.55
N PRO A 444 16.12 -18.36 -11.36
CA PRO A 444 14.81 -18.11 -11.93
C PRO A 444 13.72 -17.81 -10.90
N ALA A 445 12.80 -16.91 -11.24
CA ALA A 445 11.74 -16.43 -10.33
C ALA A 445 10.89 -17.54 -9.68
N GLU A 446 10.62 -18.64 -10.40
CA GLU A 446 9.90 -19.80 -9.84
C GLU A 446 10.61 -20.44 -8.65
N VAL A 447 11.95 -20.48 -8.64
CA VAL A 447 12.74 -20.98 -7.50
C VAL A 447 12.50 -20.09 -6.29
N MET A 448 12.38 -18.78 -6.50
CA MET A 448 12.14 -17.81 -5.43
C MET A 448 10.74 -17.89 -4.86
N ILE A 449 9.71 -18.01 -5.68
CA ILE A 449 8.33 -18.17 -5.19
C ILE A 449 8.23 -19.45 -4.34
N HIS A 450 8.77 -20.58 -4.82
CA HIS A 450 8.84 -21.82 -4.04
C HIS A 450 9.61 -21.65 -2.72
N ARG A 451 10.81 -21.05 -2.76
CA ARG A 451 11.64 -20.84 -1.55
C ARG A 451 10.93 -19.98 -0.52
N TYR A 452 10.27 -18.90 -0.95
CA TYR A 452 9.54 -18.02 -0.06
C TYR A 452 8.51 -18.79 0.78
N PHE A 453 7.65 -19.60 0.15
CA PHE A 453 6.65 -20.38 0.89
C PHE A 453 7.26 -21.43 1.83
N THR A 454 8.36 -22.07 1.45
CA THR A 454 9.10 -22.96 2.35
C THR A 454 9.67 -22.22 3.56
N LEU A 455 10.38 -21.11 3.33
CA LEU A 455 11.09 -20.36 4.37
C LEU A 455 10.14 -19.70 5.38
N VAL A 456 8.99 -19.19 4.94
CA VAL A 456 7.98 -18.65 5.88
C VAL A 456 7.28 -19.75 6.67
N ALA A 457 7.00 -20.91 6.07
CA ALA A 457 6.42 -22.06 6.78
C ALA A 457 7.39 -22.62 7.83
N GLU A 458 8.69 -22.70 7.52
CA GLU A 458 9.74 -23.05 8.48
C GLU A 458 9.87 -22.00 9.60
N ALA A 459 9.76 -20.70 9.27
CA ALA A 459 9.80 -19.64 10.27
C ALA A 459 8.58 -19.68 11.22
N ASP A 460 7.38 -19.96 10.70
CA ASP A 460 6.18 -20.19 11.50
C ASP A 460 6.32 -21.42 12.40
N GLN A 461 6.86 -22.53 11.87
CA GLN A 461 7.10 -23.74 12.66
C GLN A 461 8.07 -23.47 13.81
N ARG A 462 9.18 -22.76 13.57
CA ARG A 462 10.15 -22.36 14.62
C ARG A 462 9.49 -21.53 15.73
N LEU A 463 8.61 -20.58 15.39
CA LEU A 463 7.88 -19.78 16.38
C LEU A 463 6.86 -20.59 17.18
N ALA A 464 6.26 -21.61 16.56
CA ALA A 464 5.32 -22.53 17.22
C ALA A 464 6.06 -23.49 18.18
N ASP A 465 7.20 -24.05 17.74
CA ASP A 465 8.06 -24.93 18.53
C ASP A 465 8.60 -24.23 19.79
N GLN A 466 9.05 -22.97 19.67
CA GLN A 466 9.48 -22.13 20.80
C GLN A 466 8.39 -21.93 21.87
N ARG A 467 7.11 -22.08 21.50
CA ARG A 467 5.94 -21.93 22.36
C ARG A 467 5.35 -23.27 22.82
N GLY A 468 5.81 -24.40 22.27
CA GLY A 468 5.22 -25.71 22.52
C GLY A 468 3.79 -25.86 22.00
N ILE A 469 3.42 -25.13 20.94
CA ILE A 469 2.08 -25.13 20.33
C ILE A 469 2.14 -25.51 18.85
N THR A 470 0.99 -25.75 18.21
CA THR A 470 0.93 -25.94 16.76
C THR A 470 0.97 -24.60 16.00
N VAL A 471 1.43 -24.61 14.75
CA VAL A 471 1.37 -23.43 13.85
C VAL A 471 -0.05 -22.87 13.74
N LYS A 472 -1.08 -23.73 13.74
CA LYS A 472 -2.49 -23.31 13.75
C LYS A 472 -2.89 -22.56 15.01
N GLU A 473 -2.26 -22.84 16.15
CA GLU A 473 -2.48 -22.11 17.40
C GLU A 473 -1.70 -20.81 17.44
N LEU A 474 -0.46 -20.79 16.93
CA LEU A 474 0.31 -19.56 16.71
C LEU A 474 -0.48 -18.56 15.83
N HIS A 475 -1.03 -19.03 14.71
CA HIS A 475 -1.83 -18.21 13.79
C HIS A 475 -3.14 -17.68 14.41
N ARG A 476 -3.66 -18.31 15.48
CA ARG A 476 -4.82 -17.83 16.23
C ARG A 476 -4.48 -16.71 17.21
N THR A 477 -3.23 -16.60 17.65
CA THR A 477 -2.76 -15.45 18.46
C THR A 477 -2.39 -14.25 17.60
N GLY A 478 -2.59 -14.32 16.28
CA GLY A 478 -2.22 -13.26 15.32
C GLY A 478 -0.76 -13.28 14.89
N VAL A 479 0.08 -14.18 15.43
CA VAL A 479 1.49 -14.28 15.05
C VAL A 479 1.62 -15.15 13.80
N ARG A 480 2.33 -14.64 12.79
CA ARG A 480 2.62 -15.30 11.50
C ARG A 480 3.96 -14.83 10.97
N GLN A 481 4.44 -15.45 9.89
CA GLN A 481 5.57 -14.99 9.11
C GLN A 481 5.15 -14.82 7.64
N THR A 482 5.32 -13.61 7.09
CA THR A 482 4.95 -13.29 5.69
C THR A 482 5.91 -12.32 5.00
N LEU A 483 6.71 -11.56 5.75
CA LEU A 483 7.67 -10.61 5.19
C LEU A 483 9.09 -11.14 5.39
N LEU A 484 9.68 -11.74 4.35
CA LEU A 484 11.03 -12.30 4.41
C LEU A 484 12.06 -11.27 3.93
N TRP A 485 12.93 -10.84 4.85
CA TRP A 485 14.03 -9.91 4.59
C TRP A 485 15.37 -10.63 4.47
N GLY A 486 16.28 -10.08 3.67
CA GLY A 486 17.69 -10.49 3.69
C GLY A 486 18.40 -10.13 5.01
N THR A 487 19.62 -10.60 5.20
CA THR A 487 20.40 -10.36 6.44
C THR A 487 21.89 -10.13 6.21
N ASP A 488 22.52 -9.47 7.18
CA ASP A 488 23.96 -9.35 7.33
C ASP A 488 24.48 -10.08 8.60
N LYS A 489 25.79 -10.34 8.60
CA LYS A 489 26.55 -10.84 9.76
C LYS A 489 26.84 -9.78 10.83
N ALA A 490 26.70 -8.50 10.50
CA ALA A 490 26.94 -7.38 11.38
C ALA A 490 25.68 -6.52 11.55
N CYS A 491 25.47 -5.95 12.73
CA CYS A 491 24.40 -4.98 12.93
C CYS A 491 24.75 -3.65 12.24
N TRP A 492 23.80 -3.06 11.51
CA TRP A 492 23.99 -1.72 10.94
C TRP A 492 22.76 -0.82 11.14
N PRO A 493 22.95 0.45 11.55
CA PRO A 493 24.15 0.99 12.19
C PRO A 493 24.47 0.29 13.51
N GLU A 494 25.76 0.06 13.77
CA GLU A 494 26.27 -0.66 14.96
C GLU A 494 26.02 0.13 16.26
N SER A 495 25.64 -0.58 17.33
CA SER A 495 25.51 -0.05 18.68
C SER A 495 25.46 -1.20 19.69
N GLU A 496 26.11 -1.04 20.84
CA GLU A 496 26.10 -2.03 21.92
C GLU A 496 24.78 -2.03 22.72
N THR A 497 24.09 -0.88 22.77
CA THR A 497 22.87 -0.70 23.59
C THR A 497 21.57 -0.79 22.78
N ASP A 498 21.61 -0.57 21.46
CA ASP A 498 20.42 -0.51 20.61
C ASP A 498 19.78 -1.90 20.43
N PRO A 499 18.46 -2.05 20.67
CA PRO A 499 17.71 -3.29 20.46
C PRO A 499 17.98 -3.98 19.12
N ARG A 500 18.19 -3.23 18.03
CA ARG A 500 18.45 -3.79 16.69
C ARG A 500 19.69 -4.69 16.66
N CYS A 501 20.64 -4.48 17.56
CA CYS A 501 21.92 -5.18 17.60
C CYS A 501 21.98 -6.28 18.67
N TRP A 502 21.22 -6.16 19.77
CA TRP A 502 21.28 -7.14 20.86
C TRP A 502 20.03 -8.01 21.02
N LEU A 503 18.85 -7.53 20.61
CA LEU A 503 17.56 -8.19 20.86
C LEU A 503 17.13 -9.16 19.75
N VAL A 504 17.66 -8.99 18.55
CA VAL A 504 17.32 -9.84 17.40
C VAL A 504 17.66 -11.31 17.66
N PRO A 505 16.81 -12.27 17.22
CA PRO A 505 17.02 -13.68 17.46
C PRO A 505 18.35 -14.17 16.89
N PHE A 506 18.90 -15.21 17.52
CA PHE A 506 20.02 -15.96 16.95
C PHE A 506 19.56 -16.79 15.74
N SER A 507 20.50 -17.18 14.90
CA SER A 507 20.24 -18.03 13.74
C SER A 507 19.68 -19.38 14.16
N ALA A 508 18.85 -19.97 13.28
CA ALA A 508 18.40 -21.36 13.42
C ALA A 508 19.47 -22.37 12.95
N GLN A 509 20.62 -21.90 12.48
CA GLN A 509 21.70 -22.73 11.96
C GLN A 509 22.36 -23.61 13.04
N PRO A 510 22.92 -24.76 12.64
CA PRO A 510 23.85 -25.50 13.49
C PRO A 510 25.02 -24.60 13.95
N ARG A 511 25.36 -24.67 15.24
CA ARG A 511 26.37 -23.84 15.91
C ARG A 511 27.77 -23.80 15.26
N LEU A 512 28.09 -24.73 14.36
CA LEU A 512 29.39 -24.82 13.68
C LEU A 512 29.25 -24.71 12.14
N THR A 513 28.17 -24.10 11.64
CA THR A 513 27.98 -23.83 10.19
C THR A 513 29.16 -23.06 9.58
N TRP A 514 29.80 -22.19 10.36
CA TRP A 514 30.99 -21.44 9.96
C TRP A 514 32.29 -21.98 10.58
N GLY A 515 32.26 -23.18 11.16
CA GLY A 515 33.44 -23.85 11.73
C GLY A 515 33.76 -23.41 13.17
N LEU A 516 34.95 -23.75 13.65
CA LEU A 516 35.36 -23.57 15.05
C LEU A 516 35.50 -22.10 15.49
N LYS A 517 35.51 -21.17 14.52
CA LYS A 517 35.54 -19.72 14.78
C LYS A 517 34.15 -19.07 14.92
N THR A 518 33.07 -19.85 14.79
CA THR A 518 31.71 -19.36 15.07
C THR A 518 31.65 -18.79 16.50
N ASP A 519 30.96 -17.66 16.68
CA ASP A 519 30.86 -16.91 17.95
C ASP A 519 32.18 -16.35 18.53
N THR A 520 33.31 -16.33 17.81
CA THR A 520 34.58 -15.76 18.33
C THR A 520 34.70 -14.24 18.24
N GLY A 521 33.69 -13.56 17.66
CA GLY A 521 33.72 -12.11 17.37
C GLY A 521 34.31 -11.77 15.99
N ASP A 522 34.89 -12.73 15.27
CA ASP A 522 35.22 -12.55 13.85
C ASP A 522 33.93 -12.60 13.01
N LEU A 523 33.57 -11.45 12.43
CA LEU A 523 32.35 -11.30 11.63
C LEU A 523 32.32 -12.23 10.42
N GLN A 524 33.46 -12.71 9.90
CA GLN A 524 33.46 -13.69 8.81
C GLN A 524 32.80 -15.01 9.21
N TYR A 525 33.01 -15.43 10.45
CA TYR A 525 32.54 -16.70 11.00
C TYR A 525 31.28 -16.55 11.84
N SER A 526 30.73 -15.34 11.94
CA SER A 526 29.48 -15.08 12.66
C SER A 526 28.26 -15.52 11.83
N ASP A 527 27.15 -15.82 12.50
CA ASP A 527 25.88 -16.08 11.82
C ASP A 527 25.33 -14.83 11.14
N SER A 528 24.62 -15.02 10.02
CA SER A 528 23.75 -13.97 9.49
C SER A 528 22.50 -13.90 10.36
N ARG A 529 22.12 -12.70 10.83
CA ARG A 529 20.88 -12.53 11.65
C ARG A 529 20.34 -11.11 11.69
N PHE A 530 21.17 -10.12 11.35
CA PHE A 530 20.77 -8.72 11.39
C PHE A 530 20.02 -8.40 10.09
N LEU A 531 18.79 -7.92 10.20
CA LEU A 531 17.96 -7.58 9.04
C LEU A 531 18.71 -6.62 8.10
N ASN A 532 18.66 -6.89 6.81
CA ASN A 532 19.15 -6.01 5.74
C ASN A 532 17.97 -5.52 4.88
N SER A 533 17.81 -4.21 4.74
CA SER A 533 16.69 -3.55 4.04
C SER A 533 16.82 -3.50 2.52
N GLY A 534 17.91 -4.01 1.95
CA GLY A 534 18.16 -4.02 0.51
C GLY A 534 17.39 -5.11 -0.26
N THR A 535 16.80 -6.10 0.43
CA THR A 535 15.92 -7.11 -0.21
C THR A 535 14.78 -7.56 0.70
N VAL A 536 13.56 -7.59 0.15
CA VAL A 536 12.39 -8.19 0.79
C VAL A 536 11.50 -8.90 -0.23
N ILE A 537 10.87 -9.99 0.19
CA ILE A 537 9.73 -10.61 -0.49
C ILE A 537 8.57 -10.82 0.49
N GLY A 538 7.34 -10.53 0.05
CA GLY A 538 6.14 -10.78 0.85
C GLY A 538 4.84 -10.38 0.14
N PRO A 539 3.66 -10.62 0.76
CA PRO A 539 2.38 -10.24 0.19
C PRO A 539 2.18 -8.73 0.17
N MET A 540 1.62 -8.22 -0.92
CA MET A 540 1.26 -6.81 -1.14
C MET A 540 0.56 -6.19 0.08
N GLY A 541 -0.43 -6.90 0.65
CA GLY A 541 -1.24 -6.42 1.78
C GLY A 541 -0.48 -6.29 3.10
N ASP A 542 0.54 -7.12 3.35
CA ASP A 542 1.36 -7.04 4.57
C ASP A 542 2.53 -6.06 4.39
N LEU A 543 3.10 -5.97 3.18
CA LEU A 543 4.09 -4.93 2.84
C LEU A 543 3.50 -3.52 2.96
N ARG A 544 2.24 -3.29 2.53
CA ARG A 544 1.53 -2.02 2.76
C ARG A 544 1.59 -1.61 4.23
N LYS A 545 1.11 -2.48 5.14
CA LYS A 545 1.09 -2.25 6.60
C LYS A 545 2.48 -1.97 7.16
N PHE A 546 3.48 -2.74 6.76
CA PHE A 546 4.84 -2.61 7.28
C PHE A 546 5.54 -1.33 6.82
N ILE A 547 5.41 -0.97 5.54
CA ILE A 547 5.97 0.28 5.01
C ILE A 547 5.25 1.50 5.58
N ASP A 548 3.92 1.44 5.77
CA ASP A 548 3.17 2.49 6.46
C ASP A 548 3.61 2.64 7.92
N ALA A 549 3.87 1.53 8.62
CA ALA A 549 4.41 1.54 9.97
C ALA A 549 5.85 2.09 10.03
N ALA A 550 6.69 1.79 9.04
CA ALA A 550 8.05 2.32 8.97
C ALA A 550 8.04 3.84 8.76
N LEU A 551 7.17 4.34 7.87
CA LEU A 551 6.95 5.76 7.66
C LEU A 551 6.31 6.45 8.89
N SER A 552 5.40 5.79 9.61
CA SER A 552 4.89 6.28 10.89
C SER A 552 5.97 6.35 11.96
N LEU A 553 6.84 5.33 12.06
CA LEU A 553 7.95 5.34 13.01
C LEU A 553 8.94 6.47 12.69
N ILE A 554 9.23 6.72 11.42
CA ILE A 554 9.98 7.89 10.98
C ILE A 554 9.26 9.16 11.45
N GLU A 555 7.99 9.36 11.12
CA GLU A 555 7.26 10.58 11.49
C GLU A 555 7.13 10.83 13.01
N ASP A 556 7.15 9.79 13.83
CA ASP A 556 7.08 9.87 15.29
C ASP A 556 8.46 10.05 15.98
N ALA A 557 9.54 9.57 15.35
CA ALA A 557 10.89 9.52 15.93
C ALA A 557 11.96 10.31 15.15
N TRP A 558 11.58 11.07 14.11
CA TRP A 558 12.51 11.88 13.34
C TRP A 558 13.00 13.08 14.15
N ASP A 559 14.32 13.17 14.29
CA ASP A 559 15.05 14.30 14.87
C ASP A 559 16.07 14.76 13.84
N GLN A 560 16.08 16.06 13.55
CA GLN A 560 17.00 16.68 12.58
C GLN A 560 18.48 16.48 12.97
N ASN A 561 18.78 16.34 14.26
CA ASN A 561 20.13 16.14 14.78
C ASN A 561 20.52 14.65 14.82
N PHE A 562 19.57 13.73 14.63
CA PHE A 562 19.86 12.31 14.68
C PHE A 562 20.63 11.87 13.43
N LEU A 563 21.73 11.14 13.64
CA LEU A 563 22.67 10.77 12.58
C LEU A 563 22.03 9.86 11.51
N PHE A 564 21.11 8.98 11.93
CA PHE A 564 20.47 7.99 11.06
C PHE A 564 19.01 8.32 10.74
N ARG A 565 18.61 9.59 10.87
CA ARG A 565 17.25 10.10 10.62
C ARG A 565 16.74 9.84 9.19
N ASP A 566 17.68 9.58 8.27
CA ASP A 566 17.44 9.28 6.86
C ASP A 566 17.98 7.90 6.49
N SER A 567 17.86 6.88 7.37
CA SER A 567 18.27 5.50 7.08
C SER A 567 17.07 4.54 7.11
N ASP A 568 16.63 4.08 5.94
CA ASP A 568 15.58 3.04 5.82
C ASP A 568 15.97 1.77 6.59
N GLN A 569 17.23 1.36 6.48
CA GLN A 569 17.84 0.27 7.25
C GLN A 569 17.64 0.43 8.77
N PHE A 570 17.89 1.62 9.33
CA PHE A 570 17.68 1.86 10.76
C PHE A 570 16.22 1.61 11.16
N TYR A 571 15.27 2.29 10.51
CA TYR A 571 13.85 2.26 10.89
C TYR A 571 13.18 0.90 10.65
N ILE A 572 13.50 0.21 9.55
CA ILE A 572 13.01 -1.15 9.26
C ILE A 572 13.52 -2.12 10.35
N ALA A 573 14.82 -2.06 10.68
CA ALA A 573 15.37 -2.89 11.75
C ALA A 573 14.80 -2.53 13.14
N THR A 574 14.46 -1.26 13.41
CA THR A 574 13.77 -0.86 14.66
C THR A 574 12.41 -1.55 14.78
N LEU A 575 11.61 -1.61 13.71
CA LEU A 575 10.33 -2.31 13.74
C LEU A 575 10.49 -3.82 13.97
N TYR A 576 11.48 -4.45 13.33
CA TYR A 576 11.78 -5.86 13.59
C TYR A 576 12.18 -6.11 15.05
N ALA A 577 13.10 -5.32 15.61
CA ALA A 577 13.48 -5.42 17.02
C ALA A 577 12.28 -5.19 17.96
N ARG A 578 11.34 -4.33 17.59
CA ARG A 578 10.10 -4.05 18.34
C ARG A 578 9.11 -5.22 18.29
N GLN A 579 9.02 -5.93 17.17
CA GLN A 579 8.25 -7.16 17.05
C GLN A 579 8.84 -8.26 17.93
N GLU A 580 10.15 -8.49 17.83
CA GLU A 580 10.83 -9.52 18.62
C GLU A 580 10.80 -9.21 20.13
N TYR A 581 10.85 -7.92 20.51
CA TYR A 581 10.58 -7.49 21.90
C TYR A 581 9.23 -7.97 22.41
N GLN A 582 8.16 -7.73 21.66
CA GLN A 582 6.82 -8.12 22.09
C GLN A 582 6.68 -9.65 22.10
N ARG A 583 7.17 -10.35 21.08
CA ARG A 583 7.21 -11.82 21.03
C ARG A 583 7.92 -12.42 22.25
N MET A 584 9.03 -11.83 22.70
CA MET A 584 9.73 -12.23 23.93
C MET A 584 8.94 -11.93 25.21
N ARG A 585 8.19 -10.81 25.27
CA ARG A 585 7.31 -10.53 26.42
C ARG A 585 6.16 -11.52 26.51
N ASP A 586 5.52 -11.84 25.39
CA ASP A 586 4.40 -12.77 25.33
C ASP A 586 4.83 -14.18 25.78
N LEU A 587 6.03 -14.62 25.38
CA LEU A 587 6.67 -15.86 25.86
C LEU A 587 6.91 -15.88 27.38
N ASN A 588 7.16 -14.72 27.99
CA ASN A 588 7.49 -14.57 29.41
C ASN A 588 6.28 -14.06 30.24
N GLY A 589 5.04 -14.26 29.77
CA GLY A 589 3.83 -13.90 30.52
C GLY A 589 3.57 -12.39 30.64
N GLY A 590 4.14 -11.59 29.75
CA GLY A 590 4.03 -10.12 29.72
C GLY A 590 5.22 -9.38 30.34
N ASP A 591 6.04 -10.07 31.13
CA ASP A 591 7.31 -9.56 31.66
C ASP A 591 8.42 -9.59 30.60
N PHE A 592 9.40 -8.70 30.72
CA PHE A 592 10.65 -8.79 29.96
C PHE A 592 11.79 -9.22 30.89
N PRO A 593 12.78 -10.02 30.45
CA PRO A 593 13.91 -10.43 31.28
C PRO A 593 14.60 -9.24 31.97
N LYS A 594 14.74 -9.32 33.30
CA LYS A 594 15.15 -8.16 34.13
C LYS A 594 16.64 -7.79 34.06
N ASN A 595 17.47 -8.61 33.39
CA ASN A 595 18.91 -8.39 33.30
C ASN A 595 19.31 -7.89 31.91
N ILE A 596 19.20 -6.57 31.72
CA ILE A 596 19.48 -5.88 30.44
C ILE A 596 20.73 -4.98 30.50
N ASP A 597 21.60 -5.13 31.50
CA ASP A 597 22.98 -4.57 31.59
C ASP A 597 23.26 -3.29 30.78
N GLY A 598 22.57 -2.18 31.11
CA GLY A 598 22.80 -0.86 30.52
C GLY A 598 22.31 -0.68 29.07
N ARG A 599 21.53 -1.62 28.54
CA ARG A 599 21.01 -1.59 27.16
C ARG A 599 19.64 -0.91 27.06
N ASP A 600 19.38 -0.31 25.92
CA ASP A 600 18.09 0.31 25.59
C ASP A 600 17.06 -0.77 25.22
N VAL A 601 15.78 -0.51 25.50
CA VAL A 601 14.64 -1.35 25.06
C VAL A 601 13.76 -0.59 24.05
N PRO A 602 13.10 -1.27 23.09
CA PRO A 602 12.21 -0.59 22.16
C PRO A 602 11.09 0.16 22.88
N ARG A 603 10.85 1.42 22.50
CA ARG A 603 9.76 2.21 23.08
C ARG A 603 8.39 1.59 22.70
N PRO A 604 7.51 1.27 23.66
CA PRO A 604 6.12 0.97 23.36
C PRO A 604 5.39 2.26 22.97
N LYS A 605 4.50 2.21 21.96
CA LYS A 605 3.53 3.28 21.72
C LYS A 605 2.36 2.98 22.66
N GLY A 606 2.09 3.84 23.63
CA GLY A 606 0.96 3.63 24.53
C GLY A 606 -0.37 3.79 23.81
N GLY A 607 -1.22 2.76 23.78
CA GLY A 607 -2.55 2.85 23.18
C GLY A 607 -3.21 1.49 22.94
N LYS A 608 -4.46 1.49 22.46
CA LYS A 608 -5.13 0.29 21.96
C LYS A 608 -4.76 -0.04 20.51
N ASP A 609 -4.24 0.94 19.78
CA ASP A 609 -3.93 0.87 18.35
C ASP A 609 -2.42 0.59 18.08
N ASP A 610 -1.67 0.15 19.11
CA ASP A 610 -0.24 -0.13 18.96
C ASP A 610 0.01 -1.50 18.31
N VAL A 611 0.26 -1.48 17.00
CA VAL A 611 0.68 -2.66 16.26
C VAL A 611 2.15 -2.96 16.56
N THR A 612 2.42 -4.14 17.11
CA THR A 612 3.76 -4.67 17.39
C THR A 612 4.13 -5.86 16.52
N GLU A 613 3.15 -6.61 16.02
CA GLU A 613 3.35 -7.79 15.16
C GLU A 613 3.14 -7.40 13.70
N TYR A 614 4.18 -7.61 12.87
CA TYR A 614 4.20 -7.23 11.45
C TYR A 614 4.57 -8.40 10.53
N HIS A 615 4.62 -9.62 11.07
CA HIS A 615 4.95 -10.86 10.36
C HIS A 615 6.35 -10.88 9.73
N VAL A 616 7.33 -10.19 10.34
CA VAL A 616 8.71 -10.09 9.84
C VAL A 616 9.51 -11.35 10.16
N ALA A 617 10.05 -11.96 9.11
CA ALA A 617 11.03 -13.05 9.11
C ALA A 617 12.33 -12.60 8.44
N VAL A 618 13.42 -13.33 8.71
CA VAL A 618 14.76 -13.05 8.20
C VAL A 618 15.42 -14.30 7.62
N ASP A 619 16.17 -14.13 6.54
CA ASP A 619 16.85 -15.20 5.78
C ASP A 619 18.21 -15.60 6.39
N PHE A 620 18.18 -16.30 7.52
CA PHE A 620 19.39 -16.78 8.21
C PHE A 620 20.36 -17.57 7.30
N ASP A 621 19.84 -18.28 6.29
CA ASP A 621 20.58 -19.26 5.48
C ASP A 621 21.17 -18.71 4.17
N TYR A 622 20.94 -17.45 3.85
CA TYR A 622 21.20 -16.87 2.52
C TYR A 622 20.50 -17.66 1.40
N ALA A 623 19.30 -18.18 1.69
CA ALA A 623 18.46 -18.92 0.76
C ALA A 623 17.75 -17.99 -0.24
N PHE A 624 17.38 -16.79 0.22
CA PHE A 624 16.82 -15.70 -0.56
C PHE A 624 17.95 -14.80 -1.08
N THR A 625 18.68 -14.12 -0.18
CA THR A 625 19.66 -13.09 -0.56
C THR A 625 20.99 -13.30 0.15
N GLN A 626 22.06 -13.53 -0.62
CA GLN A 626 23.42 -13.52 -0.11
C GLN A 626 24.00 -12.11 -0.09
N THR A 627 24.31 -11.57 1.09
CA THR A 627 25.09 -10.33 1.21
C THR A 627 26.60 -10.61 1.11
N GLU A 628 27.37 -9.69 0.53
CA GLU A 628 28.82 -9.88 0.31
C GLU A 628 29.69 -9.59 1.54
N CYS A 629 29.36 -8.54 2.31
CA CYS A 629 30.20 -8.16 3.46
C CYS A 629 30.38 -9.32 4.44
N HIS A 630 31.64 -9.55 4.84
CA HIS A 630 32.07 -10.65 5.70
C HIS A 630 31.76 -12.07 5.17
N ASN A 631 31.22 -12.22 3.95
CA ASN A 631 30.89 -13.51 3.35
C ASN A 631 31.87 -13.93 2.22
N TYR A 632 32.81 -13.07 1.83
CA TYR A 632 33.76 -13.32 0.73
C TYR A 632 34.51 -14.67 0.81
N ARG A 633 34.78 -15.20 2.01
CA ARG A 633 35.39 -16.52 2.21
C ARG A 633 34.47 -17.68 1.79
N PHE A 634 33.17 -17.48 1.91
CA PHE A 634 32.13 -18.50 1.76
C PHE A 634 31.37 -18.41 0.43
N ILE A 635 31.45 -17.29 -0.30
CA ILE A 635 30.83 -17.13 -1.62
C ILE A 635 31.77 -17.69 -2.71
N HIS A 636 31.36 -18.77 -3.38
CA HIS A 636 32.13 -19.41 -4.46
C HIS A 636 31.27 -19.59 -5.72
N LYS A 637 31.86 -19.41 -6.90
CA LYS A 637 31.21 -19.77 -8.18
C LYS A 637 31.52 -21.22 -8.53
N LEU A 638 30.58 -22.12 -8.29
CA LEU A 638 30.75 -23.58 -8.40
C LEU A 638 30.11 -24.15 -9.68
N GLN A 639 30.73 -25.19 -10.23
CA GLN A 639 30.12 -26.06 -11.24
C GLN A 639 29.59 -27.32 -10.55
N TYR A 640 28.39 -27.75 -10.91
CA TYR A 640 27.71 -28.92 -10.35
C TYR A 640 27.86 -30.09 -11.32
N ASP A 641 29.11 -30.42 -11.63
CA ASP A 641 29.52 -31.21 -12.78
C ASP A 641 29.75 -32.70 -12.49
N ASN A 642 29.60 -33.14 -11.23
CA ASN A 642 29.55 -34.57 -10.91
C ASN A 642 28.31 -35.25 -11.51
N PHE A 643 28.34 -36.58 -11.66
CA PHE A 643 27.23 -37.37 -12.22
C PHE A 643 25.90 -37.20 -11.45
N ASP A 644 25.98 -36.93 -10.14
CA ASP A 644 24.86 -36.71 -9.21
C ASP A 644 24.42 -35.23 -9.11
N MET A 645 24.90 -34.35 -9.99
CA MET A 645 24.69 -32.89 -9.91
C MET A 645 25.20 -32.28 -8.59
N THR A 646 26.31 -32.80 -8.04
CA THR A 646 27.00 -32.20 -6.90
C THR A 646 28.23 -31.39 -7.32
N ALA A 647 28.59 -30.39 -6.50
CA ALA A 647 29.89 -29.73 -6.52
C ALA A 647 30.74 -30.23 -5.34
N THR A 648 32.00 -30.59 -5.57
CA THR A 648 32.91 -31.07 -4.50
C THR A 648 33.76 -29.93 -3.95
N ILE A 649 33.59 -29.60 -2.67
CA ILE A 649 34.40 -28.59 -1.97
C ILE A 649 35.71 -29.22 -1.52
N LYS A 650 36.82 -28.67 -2.03
CA LYS A 650 38.19 -29.12 -1.75
C LYS A 650 39.01 -28.15 -0.90
N HIS A 651 38.45 -26.96 -0.63
CA HIS A 651 39.09 -25.89 0.13
C HIS A 651 38.55 -25.86 1.57
N ASP A 652 39.45 -25.77 2.53
CA ASP A 652 39.11 -25.61 3.95
C ASP A 652 38.64 -24.18 4.26
N ALA A 653 37.38 -23.90 3.96
CA ALA A 653 36.76 -22.62 4.28
C ALA A 653 36.42 -22.48 5.78
N LEU A 654 36.45 -23.56 6.56
CA LEU A 654 36.06 -23.60 7.98
C LEU A 654 37.26 -23.54 8.94
N GLU A 655 38.49 -23.62 8.42
CA GLU A 655 39.76 -23.67 9.15
C GLU A 655 39.86 -24.89 10.08
N GLU A 656 39.38 -26.04 9.60
CA GLU A 656 39.46 -27.35 10.27
C GLU A 656 40.86 -27.99 10.22
N GLY A 657 41.76 -27.51 9.33
CA GLY A 657 43.15 -27.94 9.25
C GLY A 657 43.31 -29.41 8.90
N SER A 658 43.93 -30.21 9.78
CA SER A 658 44.09 -31.66 9.57
C SER A 658 42.77 -32.42 9.59
N GLU A 659 41.73 -31.85 10.19
CA GLU A 659 40.42 -32.48 10.29
C GLU A 659 39.52 -32.20 9.08
N PHE A 660 39.89 -31.24 8.22
CA PHE A 660 39.13 -30.93 7.01
C PHE A 660 38.89 -32.17 6.16
N ARG A 661 37.63 -32.42 5.79
CA ARG A 661 37.23 -33.46 4.83
C ARG A 661 36.45 -32.82 3.69
N GLN A 662 36.81 -33.20 2.47
CA GLN A 662 36.08 -32.75 1.28
C GLN A 662 34.61 -33.18 1.39
N TYR A 663 33.70 -32.24 1.17
CA TYR A 663 32.26 -32.47 1.19
C TYR A 663 31.62 -32.08 -0.14
N LYS A 664 30.41 -32.59 -0.38
CA LYS A 664 29.62 -32.29 -1.57
C LYS A 664 28.48 -31.33 -1.23
N ILE A 665 28.21 -30.41 -2.14
CA ILE A 665 26.97 -29.61 -2.16
C ILE A 665 26.12 -30.14 -3.31
N GLN A 666 24.88 -30.52 -3.02
CA GLN A 666 23.92 -31.02 -4.01
C GLN A 666 23.18 -29.86 -4.66
N MET A 667 23.04 -29.84 -5.98
CA MET A 667 22.07 -28.96 -6.63
C MET A 667 20.64 -29.44 -6.30
N PRO A 668 19.76 -28.61 -5.71
CA PRO A 668 18.35 -28.96 -5.49
C PRO A 668 17.62 -29.22 -6.81
N ALA A 669 16.75 -30.23 -6.83
CA ALA A 669 15.98 -30.61 -8.02
C ALA A 669 15.16 -29.46 -8.61
N LEU A 670 14.61 -28.59 -7.76
CA LEU A 670 13.89 -27.38 -8.17
C LEU A 670 14.76 -26.43 -9.03
N ILE A 671 16.03 -26.23 -8.66
CA ILE A 671 16.96 -25.36 -9.41
C ILE A 671 17.32 -26.02 -10.75
N TYR A 672 17.59 -27.33 -10.74
CA TYR A 672 17.85 -28.09 -11.96
C TYR A 672 16.68 -27.98 -12.95
N GLN A 673 15.45 -28.20 -12.49
CA GLN A 673 14.24 -28.10 -13.31
C GLN A 673 14.01 -26.69 -13.84
N ALA A 674 14.22 -25.67 -13.01
CA ALA A 674 14.03 -24.28 -13.41
C ALA A 674 15.06 -23.82 -14.46
N LEU A 675 16.33 -24.17 -14.26
CA LEU A 675 17.37 -23.91 -15.27
C LEU A 675 17.10 -24.70 -16.57
N HIS A 676 16.57 -25.92 -16.49
CA HIS A 676 16.18 -26.69 -17.66
C HIS A 676 15.05 -25.99 -18.44
N ARG A 677 14.02 -25.49 -17.74
CA ARG A 677 12.95 -24.68 -18.36
C ARG A 677 13.47 -23.39 -19.01
N VAL A 678 14.45 -22.73 -18.40
CA VAL A 678 15.12 -21.57 -19.00
C VAL A 678 15.81 -21.96 -20.31
N TYR A 679 16.63 -23.01 -20.31
CA TYR A 679 17.25 -23.55 -21.53
C TYR A 679 16.22 -23.93 -22.60
N ASP A 680 15.11 -24.55 -22.21
CA ASP A 680 14.07 -25.00 -23.13
C ASP A 680 13.24 -23.87 -23.77
N SER A 681 13.32 -22.63 -23.27
CA SER A 681 12.70 -21.45 -23.91
C SER A 681 13.59 -20.74 -24.92
N LEU A 682 14.89 -21.05 -24.95
CA LEU A 682 15.80 -20.46 -25.91
C LEU A 682 15.39 -20.89 -27.34
N PRO A 683 15.46 -20.00 -28.35
CA PRO A 683 15.36 -20.38 -29.76
C PRO A 683 16.32 -21.55 -30.08
N ALA A 684 15.98 -22.41 -31.04
CA ALA A 684 16.79 -23.60 -31.34
C ALA A 684 18.19 -23.23 -31.87
N GLU A 685 18.26 -22.12 -32.61
CA GLU A 685 19.46 -21.46 -33.10
C GLU A 685 20.32 -20.81 -31.99
N ASP A 686 19.69 -20.44 -30.87
CA ASP A 686 20.30 -19.84 -29.67
C ASP A 686 20.50 -20.85 -28.54
N ARG A 687 20.31 -22.15 -28.79
CA ARG A 687 20.72 -23.21 -27.84
C ARG A 687 22.16 -23.63 -28.11
N SER A 688 22.90 -23.89 -27.03
CA SER A 688 24.16 -24.64 -27.15
C SER A 688 23.89 -26.02 -27.77
N ALA A 689 24.85 -26.53 -28.54
CA ALA A 689 24.85 -27.90 -29.05
C ALA A 689 24.92 -28.96 -27.92
N MET A 690 25.22 -28.53 -26.69
CA MET A 690 25.10 -29.34 -25.47
C MET A 690 23.62 -29.57 -25.13
N SER A 691 23.27 -30.78 -24.68
CA SER A 691 21.95 -31.03 -24.09
C SER A 691 21.71 -30.17 -22.84
N GLY A 692 20.45 -29.90 -22.49
CA GLY A 692 20.09 -29.12 -21.29
C GLY A 692 20.78 -29.61 -20.00
N HIS A 693 20.86 -30.93 -19.79
CA HIS A 693 21.63 -31.53 -18.69
C HIS A 693 23.12 -31.13 -18.71
N ASN A 694 23.79 -31.23 -19.87
CA ASN A 694 25.21 -30.89 -19.99
C ASN A 694 25.43 -29.37 -19.87
N TRP A 695 24.51 -28.55 -20.38
CA TRP A 695 24.53 -27.10 -20.23
C TRP A 695 24.41 -26.68 -18.76
N ILE A 696 23.45 -27.24 -17.99
CA ILE A 696 23.33 -26.95 -16.54
C ILE A 696 24.64 -27.30 -15.79
N ARG A 697 25.33 -28.37 -16.20
CA ARG A 697 26.61 -28.79 -15.61
C ARG A 697 27.79 -27.86 -15.95
N SER A 698 27.74 -27.10 -17.05
CA SER A 698 28.78 -26.12 -17.36
C SER A 698 28.58 -24.79 -16.64
N LEU A 699 27.37 -24.49 -16.15
CA LEU A 699 27.08 -23.26 -15.42
C LEU A 699 27.90 -23.11 -14.14
N ARG A 700 28.32 -21.88 -13.87
CA ARG A 700 29.01 -21.47 -12.64
C ARG A 700 28.03 -20.69 -11.78
N LEU A 701 27.44 -21.36 -10.80
CA LEU A 701 26.47 -20.76 -9.89
C LEU A 701 27.18 -20.27 -8.62
N GLY A 702 26.87 -19.06 -8.20
CA GLY A 702 27.27 -18.52 -6.90
C GLY A 702 26.59 -19.30 -5.78
N THR A 703 27.40 -19.82 -4.87
CA THR A 703 26.99 -20.69 -3.78
C THR A 703 27.68 -20.24 -2.50
N ASN A 704 26.93 -20.13 -1.41
CA ASN A 704 27.51 -20.07 -0.07
C ASN A 704 27.93 -21.49 0.34
N ILE A 705 29.22 -21.73 0.55
CA ILE A 705 29.71 -23.08 0.89
C ILE A 705 29.58 -23.41 2.39
N GLY A 706 29.39 -22.41 3.25
CA GLY A 706 29.08 -22.58 4.67
C GLY A 706 27.65 -23.09 4.88
N THR A 707 26.66 -22.29 4.47
CA THR A 707 25.23 -22.69 4.52
C THR A 707 24.85 -23.72 3.45
N ARG A 708 25.74 -23.94 2.47
CA ARG A 708 25.58 -24.83 1.31
C ARG A 708 24.47 -24.38 0.34
N MET A 709 24.03 -23.13 0.43
CA MET A 709 22.94 -22.58 -0.37
C MET A 709 23.44 -21.98 -1.70
N ILE A 710 22.84 -22.43 -2.80
CA ILE A 710 22.88 -21.70 -4.07
C ILE A 710 21.91 -20.53 -3.93
N PHE A 711 22.40 -19.34 -3.60
CA PHE A 711 21.57 -18.17 -3.31
C PHE A 711 20.82 -17.67 -4.56
N ALA A 712 19.66 -17.05 -4.37
CA ALA A 712 18.84 -16.55 -5.47
C ALA A 712 19.17 -15.10 -5.86
N PHE A 713 19.47 -14.26 -4.87
CA PHE A 713 20.02 -12.93 -5.07
C PHE A 713 21.44 -12.84 -4.49
N TYR A 714 22.30 -12.08 -5.16
CA TYR A 714 23.56 -11.59 -4.61
C TYR A 714 23.41 -10.09 -4.36
N HIS A 715 23.80 -9.63 -3.17
CA HIS A 715 23.74 -8.25 -2.75
C HIS A 715 25.15 -7.80 -2.35
N ASN A 716 25.78 -6.94 -3.14
CA ASN A 716 27.06 -6.34 -2.77
C ASN A 716 26.80 -5.27 -1.70
N THR A 717 26.86 -5.66 -0.42
CA THR A 717 26.75 -4.73 0.72
C THR A 717 28.05 -3.97 1.00
N CYS A 718 29.12 -4.24 0.25
CA CYS A 718 30.50 -3.83 0.53
C CYS A 718 31.04 -2.85 -0.53
N ASP A 719 32.31 -2.97 -0.94
CA ASP A 719 32.89 -2.14 -2.00
C ASP A 719 32.18 -2.40 -3.34
N LYS A 720 31.49 -1.36 -3.83
CA LYS A 720 30.68 -1.40 -5.05
C LYS A 720 31.53 -1.52 -6.32
N ALA A 721 32.86 -1.35 -6.25
CA ALA A 721 33.74 -1.43 -7.41
C ALA A 721 33.63 -2.78 -8.16
N GLY A 722 33.48 -3.90 -7.43
CA GLY A 722 33.39 -5.25 -8.01
C GLY A 722 32.00 -5.66 -8.51
N PHE A 723 30.96 -4.83 -8.33
CA PHE A 723 29.57 -5.23 -8.63
C PHE A 723 29.35 -5.61 -10.10
N LEU A 724 29.85 -4.78 -11.02
CA LEU A 724 29.72 -5.02 -12.46
C LEU A 724 30.56 -6.21 -12.93
N ASP A 725 31.72 -6.47 -12.32
CA ASP A 725 32.53 -7.66 -12.61
C ASP A 725 31.80 -8.94 -12.15
N THR A 726 31.11 -8.90 -11.00
CA THR A 726 30.26 -10.02 -10.55
C THR A 726 29.12 -10.28 -11.53
N TYR A 727 28.49 -9.22 -12.06
CA TYR A 727 27.44 -9.28 -13.09
C TYR A 727 27.95 -9.84 -14.42
N HIS A 728 29.04 -9.31 -14.97
CA HIS A 728 29.65 -9.77 -16.23
C HIS A 728 30.18 -11.21 -16.13
N GLY A 729 30.59 -11.62 -14.93
CA GLY A 729 30.96 -13.00 -14.62
C GLY A 729 29.79 -13.91 -14.22
N ALA A 730 28.53 -13.50 -14.34
CA ALA A 730 27.36 -14.34 -14.01
C ALA A 730 27.03 -15.34 -15.15
N TRP A 731 26.43 -16.48 -14.79
CA TRP A 731 26.18 -17.57 -15.74
C TRP A 731 25.28 -17.17 -16.92
N PHE A 732 24.36 -16.23 -16.71
CA PHE A 732 23.42 -15.74 -17.71
C PHE A 732 24.02 -14.69 -18.66
N TYR A 733 25.12 -14.01 -18.27
CA TYR A 733 25.63 -12.86 -19.02
C TYR A 733 26.09 -13.21 -20.46
N PRO A 734 26.76 -14.37 -20.71
CA PRO A 734 27.07 -14.81 -22.07
C PRO A 734 25.83 -15.16 -22.92
N LEU A 735 24.68 -15.34 -22.29
CA LEU A 735 23.39 -15.73 -22.90
C LEU A 735 22.35 -14.60 -22.82
N ILE A 736 22.77 -13.38 -22.45
CA ILE A 736 21.84 -12.37 -21.96
C ILE A 736 20.81 -11.94 -23.01
N ARG A 737 21.24 -11.73 -24.27
CA ARG A 737 20.37 -11.38 -25.39
C ARG A 737 19.28 -12.43 -25.68
N PRO A 738 19.60 -13.72 -25.92
CA PRO A 738 18.56 -14.72 -26.15
C PRO A 738 17.71 -15.04 -24.91
N LEU A 739 18.24 -14.88 -23.69
CA LEU A 739 17.44 -14.98 -22.46
C LEU A 739 16.40 -13.86 -22.34
N LEU A 740 16.76 -12.62 -22.65
CA LEU A 740 15.83 -11.49 -22.64
C LEU A 740 14.73 -11.66 -23.70
N ARG A 741 15.09 -12.06 -24.93
CA ARG A 741 14.11 -12.40 -25.98
C ARG A 741 13.15 -13.49 -25.55
N ALA A 742 13.65 -14.54 -24.89
CA ALA A 742 12.81 -15.60 -24.34
C ALA A 742 11.85 -15.04 -23.28
N ALA A 743 12.35 -14.27 -22.30
CA ALA A 743 11.53 -13.66 -21.25
C ALA A 743 10.44 -12.72 -21.81
N VAL A 744 10.74 -11.95 -22.87
CA VAL A 744 9.74 -11.12 -23.58
C VAL A 744 8.60 -11.99 -24.13
N ARG A 745 8.91 -13.08 -24.83
CA ARG A 745 7.91 -13.99 -25.41
C ARG A 745 7.05 -14.68 -24.33
N GLU A 746 7.67 -15.20 -23.27
CA GLU A 746 6.93 -15.86 -22.19
C GLU A 746 5.88 -14.92 -21.56
N ILE A 747 6.24 -13.65 -21.31
CA ILE A 747 5.32 -12.66 -20.74
C ILE A 747 4.25 -12.26 -21.76
N GLN A 748 4.61 -11.99 -23.02
CA GLN A 748 3.65 -11.66 -24.10
C GLN A 748 2.60 -12.75 -24.33
N HIS A 749 2.97 -14.02 -24.20
CA HIS A 749 2.05 -15.16 -24.29
C HIS A 749 1.31 -15.45 -22.98
N GLN A 750 1.49 -14.61 -21.94
CA GLN A 750 0.89 -14.74 -20.61
C GLN A 750 1.17 -16.11 -19.96
N HIS A 751 2.33 -16.70 -20.25
CA HIS A 751 2.72 -17.97 -19.64
C HIS A 751 2.95 -17.79 -18.13
N PRO A 752 2.55 -18.76 -17.30
CA PRO A 752 2.80 -18.71 -15.86
C PRO A 752 4.30 -18.93 -15.58
N ILE A 753 4.77 -18.30 -14.49
CA ILE A 753 6.16 -18.35 -14.02
C ILE A 753 6.60 -19.79 -13.70
N SER A 754 5.67 -20.63 -13.26
CA SER A 754 5.81 -22.08 -13.06
C SER A 754 4.66 -22.81 -13.78
N PRO A 755 4.90 -23.97 -14.40
CA PRO A 755 3.83 -24.77 -15.01
C PRO A 755 2.83 -25.32 -13.97
N GLU A 756 3.32 -25.62 -12.76
CA GLU A 756 2.51 -26.16 -11.66
C GLU A 756 2.20 -25.08 -10.60
N PRO A 757 1.06 -25.15 -9.92
CA PRO A 757 0.73 -24.23 -8.84
C PRO A 757 1.74 -24.25 -7.69
N ILE A 758 2.13 -23.06 -7.23
CA ILE A 758 2.92 -22.87 -6.01
C ILE A 758 1.99 -22.30 -4.95
N ASP A 759 1.92 -22.92 -3.77
CA ASP A 759 0.96 -22.57 -2.72
C ASP A 759 -0.50 -22.54 -3.24
N GLY A 760 -0.86 -23.55 -4.05
CA GLY A 760 -2.20 -23.68 -4.65
C GLY A 760 -2.55 -22.62 -5.70
N ARG A 761 -1.57 -21.83 -6.17
CA ARG A 761 -1.77 -20.71 -7.09
C ARG A 761 -0.90 -20.79 -8.33
N LEU A 762 -1.44 -20.43 -9.49
CA LEU A 762 -0.63 -20.08 -10.66
C LEU A 762 -0.08 -18.66 -10.47
N TRP A 763 1.19 -18.48 -10.82
CA TRP A 763 1.89 -17.21 -10.66
C TRP A 763 2.19 -16.60 -12.02
N VAL A 764 1.81 -15.34 -12.23
CA VAL A 764 2.04 -14.61 -13.49
C VAL A 764 2.78 -13.30 -13.23
N ALA A 765 3.39 -12.72 -14.27
CA ALA A 765 3.95 -11.37 -14.18
C ALA A 765 2.85 -10.34 -13.87
N ALA A 766 3.11 -9.39 -12.98
CA ALA A 766 2.12 -8.40 -12.56
C ALA A 766 1.74 -7.39 -13.65
N ARG A 767 2.65 -7.15 -14.60
CA ARG A 767 2.45 -6.24 -15.73
C ARG A 767 2.76 -6.95 -17.05
N GLN A 768 2.06 -6.51 -18.09
CA GLN A 768 2.17 -7.00 -19.46
C GLN A 768 2.88 -5.94 -20.31
N TYR A 769 3.61 -6.36 -21.34
CA TYR A 769 4.23 -5.41 -22.26
C TYR A 769 3.16 -4.61 -23.05
N PRO A 770 3.36 -3.30 -23.30
CA PRO A 770 2.44 -2.51 -24.11
C PRO A 770 2.21 -3.08 -25.52
N LYS A 771 1.03 -2.86 -26.11
CA LYS A 771 0.73 -3.27 -27.48
C LYS A 771 1.40 -2.32 -28.48
N GLY A 772 2.47 -2.76 -29.14
CA GLY A 772 3.19 -1.99 -30.16
C GLY A 772 4.47 -2.68 -30.63
N ASP A 773 5.30 -1.97 -31.41
CA ASP A 773 6.68 -2.40 -31.69
C ASP A 773 7.48 -2.34 -30.38
N LEU A 774 7.77 -3.51 -29.83
CA LEU A 774 8.53 -3.68 -28.60
C LEU A 774 9.99 -3.95 -28.89
N ASP A 775 10.86 -3.41 -28.05
CA ASP A 775 12.26 -3.80 -27.95
C ASP A 775 12.38 -5.31 -27.69
N GLU A 776 13.19 -5.99 -28.51
CA GLU A 776 13.44 -7.43 -28.43
C GLU A 776 14.03 -7.90 -27.08
N TYR A 777 14.54 -6.97 -26.28
CA TYR A 777 15.08 -7.20 -24.94
C TYR A 777 14.13 -6.78 -23.80
N GLY A 778 12.94 -6.27 -24.13
CA GLY A 778 11.93 -5.83 -23.17
C GLY A 778 12.16 -4.40 -22.68
N GLY A 779 11.99 -4.17 -21.38
CA GLY A 779 12.07 -2.84 -20.80
C GLY A 779 11.67 -2.81 -19.34
N VAL A 780 11.36 -1.62 -18.84
CA VAL A 780 10.94 -1.36 -17.46
C VAL A 780 9.66 -0.54 -17.44
N PHE A 781 8.88 -0.68 -16.37
CA PHE A 781 7.88 0.31 -16.00
C PHE A 781 8.50 1.39 -15.11
N THR A 782 7.93 2.59 -15.10
CA THR A 782 8.34 3.66 -14.18
C THR A 782 7.13 4.35 -13.55
N ASP A 783 7.35 5.10 -12.48
CA ASP A 783 6.36 5.99 -11.86
C ASP A 783 6.38 7.42 -12.43
N ALA A 784 7.14 7.67 -13.52
CA ALA A 784 7.19 8.98 -14.18
C ALA A 784 5.97 9.21 -15.07
N ALA A 785 5.29 10.35 -14.87
CA ALA A 785 4.10 10.70 -15.63
C ALA A 785 4.40 10.90 -17.13
N GLY A 786 3.72 10.15 -17.98
CA GLY A 786 3.91 10.16 -19.45
C GLY A 786 4.98 9.17 -19.96
N GLU A 787 5.74 8.52 -19.07
CA GLU A 787 6.81 7.57 -19.42
C GLU A 787 6.61 6.23 -18.67
N GLU A 788 5.38 5.73 -18.66
CA GLU A 788 5.00 4.58 -17.83
C GLU A 788 5.79 3.31 -18.19
N PHE A 789 6.11 3.10 -19.47
CA PHE A 789 6.97 2.01 -19.94
C PHE A 789 8.11 2.56 -20.80
N ILE A 790 9.34 2.14 -20.51
CA ILE A 790 10.55 2.55 -21.23
C ILE A 790 11.26 1.29 -21.75
N PRO A 791 11.50 1.16 -23.07
CA PRO A 791 12.30 0.09 -23.66
C PRO A 791 13.69 -0.05 -23.04
N LEU A 792 14.24 -1.26 -22.95
CA LEU A 792 15.54 -1.48 -22.29
C LEU A 792 16.68 -0.75 -23.02
N GLN A 793 16.64 -0.70 -24.34
CA GLN A 793 17.57 0.04 -25.19
C GLN A 793 17.54 1.56 -24.94
N GLU A 794 16.38 2.12 -24.58
CA GLU A 794 16.23 3.53 -24.25
C GLU A 794 16.66 3.79 -22.80
N PHE A 795 16.08 3.04 -21.86
CA PHE A 795 16.35 3.15 -20.42
C PHE A 795 17.85 2.99 -20.12
N CYS A 796 18.50 2.03 -20.76
CA CYS A 796 19.93 1.77 -20.62
C CYS A 796 20.79 2.37 -21.74
N SER A 797 20.29 3.30 -22.56
CA SER A 797 20.96 3.83 -23.77
C SER A 797 22.48 4.02 -23.69
N GLU A 798 22.99 4.85 -22.77
CA GLU A 798 24.44 5.09 -22.59
C GLU A 798 25.24 3.87 -22.08
N ASN A 799 24.54 2.86 -21.57
CA ASN A 799 25.07 1.73 -20.81
C ASN A 799 24.69 0.37 -21.42
N ILE A 800 24.04 0.34 -22.59
CA ILE A 800 23.38 -0.86 -23.13
C ILE A 800 24.38 -1.98 -23.45
N GLU A 801 25.56 -1.66 -24.00
CA GLU A 801 26.63 -2.66 -24.20
C GLU A 801 27.16 -3.26 -22.88
N SER A 802 27.10 -2.49 -21.78
CA SER A 802 27.47 -2.97 -20.43
C SER A 802 26.36 -3.82 -19.80
N ALA A 803 25.11 -3.63 -20.23
CA ALA A 803 23.95 -4.36 -19.74
C ALA A 803 23.76 -5.69 -20.48
N ILE A 804 23.72 -5.67 -21.82
CA ILE A 804 23.38 -6.83 -22.67
C ILE A 804 24.54 -7.34 -23.54
N GLY A 805 25.77 -6.95 -23.20
CA GLY A 805 26.98 -7.28 -23.98
C GLY A 805 27.02 -6.61 -25.36
N LYS A 806 28.14 -6.74 -26.06
CA LYS A 806 28.28 -6.23 -27.44
C LYS A 806 27.55 -7.14 -28.43
N VAL A 807 27.16 -6.58 -29.58
CA VAL A 807 26.69 -7.37 -30.74
C VAL A 807 27.90 -8.03 -31.40
N THR A 808 28.35 -9.15 -30.82
CA THR A 808 29.41 -9.98 -31.37
C THR A 808 28.80 -11.28 -31.90
N ASN A 809 29.18 -11.67 -33.13
CA ASN A 809 28.79 -12.94 -33.74
C ASN A 809 29.52 -14.12 -33.06
N TYR A 810 29.25 -14.36 -31.78
CA TYR A 810 29.55 -15.62 -31.11
C TYR A 810 28.34 -16.55 -31.26
N PRO A 811 28.34 -17.46 -32.26
CA PRO A 811 27.45 -18.61 -32.16
C PRO A 811 27.81 -19.37 -30.87
N LEU A 812 26.78 -19.86 -30.17
CA LEU A 812 26.92 -20.59 -28.91
C LEU A 812 27.69 -21.91 -29.00
N THR A 813 28.14 -22.27 -30.20
CA THR A 813 29.07 -23.37 -30.49
C THR A 813 30.53 -23.08 -30.09
N ARG A 814 30.82 -21.98 -29.37
CA ARG A 814 32.16 -21.61 -28.89
C ARG A 814 32.28 -21.42 -27.36
N LEU A 815 31.21 -21.66 -26.61
CA LEU A 815 31.19 -21.80 -25.15
C LEU A 815 31.06 -23.28 -24.79
#